data_AF-A0A0S8J611-F1
#
_entry.id   AF-A0A0S8J611-F1
#
_cell.length_a   1.000
_cell.length_b   1.000
_cell.length_c   1.000
_cell.angle_alpha   90.00
_cell.angle_beta   90.00
_cell.angle_gamma   90.00
#
_symmetry.space_group_name_H-M   'P 1'
#
loop_
_entity.id
_entity.type
_entity.pdbx_description
1 polymer ?
#
loop_
_entity_poly.entity_id
_entity_poly.type
_entity_poly.pdbx_seq_one_letter_code
_entity_poly.pdbx_strand_id
1 'polypeptide(L)'
;MGKRLALTVCLVCVLGCGGKKAPEAESSVGEPGVSPAGKQLAVAEAVASSLVRVEFELKYDKGTPPTLGAWSPYASWRSGAATFVREKRPMETGGFLLSEDTVLVSDPMVHPRFVKSIAVVYGEKRVKADPSGYAHKQDGMFLKLAEPLEGAKPLVFEPGKVPPYHQVTYAWRNGAWSIAVTPLPTDPQLDERGEKHTRATPSSLIVDAEGTPVGVALNWELPLDDSWKGSPLDWARYSADEMAEILARVEKKASQALPRVRLSFRSPKKESEEPFSIPYRRSGDTETERDVVGVLLDERRVLVLAYLEPSATARLESIVVHPLEGDPVEAKFTCSLDDYGALVATLDELLPGAGACAAGDIRDLKNELLIYVDLTYRGEERIAYYGRQRFTHFRLGRERRIFPSSRGEGHLYAMKVDGTLVSIPLPFREKVADTHDSYDPDSIIVPMSHLVEVMKDPTAHADASNVPLTEEEENRLAWLGVELQPLNPQLARASKVSELTQSGETGALVSYVYPESPAGKAGIQAGYILLRLHVEGEPAPVEIRAEDTGRRLFPWSRLSTLPEQYFDRIPHPWPSAENAFTRMLTNLGLRKKYTAEFFSDGKIIRKDFVITESPRHYDTAARCKSKVLGVTVRDMTFETLRYFRRKPTDPGVILSKILPGSKASVSGLKPFEIITHINDQPLHSVKDFEGLAEGKGEIRLSVLRMTETRIVKIKLEDAKEKEEEKKH
;
A
#
# COMPACT_ATOMS: atom_id res chain seq x y z
N MET A 1 14.68 45.60 38.69
CA MET A 1 15.03 44.32 39.34
C MET A 1 13.85 43.94 40.23
N GLY A 2 13.17 42.79 40.19
CA GLY A 2 13.20 41.62 39.32
C GLY A 2 12.00 40.71 39.63
N LYS A 3 11.38 40.22 38.55
CA LYS A 3 10.66 38.95 38.29
C LYS A 3 9.36 38.54 39.02
N ARG A 4 8.32 38.43 38.16
CA ARG A 4 7.04 37.71 38.22
C ARG A 4 7.21 36.19 38.01
N LEU A 5 6.22 35.39 38.40
CA LEU A 5 5.50 34.50 37.47
C LEU A 5 4.09 34.18 38.01
N ALA A 6 3.11 34.25 37.11
CA ALA A 6 1.67 34.20 37.38
C ALA A 6 1.06 32.86 36.96
N LEU A 7 0.06 32.41 37.72
CA LEU A 7 -0.84 31.31 37.37
C LEU A 7 -2.06 31.92 36.66
N THR A 8 -2.34 31.53 35.42
CA THR A 8 -3.53 31.96 34.66
C THR A 8 -4.40 30.74 34.37
N VAL A 9 -5.60 30.73 34.94
CA VAL A 9 -6.71 29.84 34.61
C VAL A 9 -7.38 30.40 33.36
N CYS A 10 -7.49 29.61 32.29
CA CYS A 10 -8.20 30.01 31.08
C CYS A 10 -9.45 29.14 30.91
N LEU A 11 -10.59 29.76 31.19
CA LEU A 11 -11.95 29.29 30.93
C LEU A 11 -12.32 29.72 29.51
N VAL A 12 -12.66 28.79 28.62
CA VAL A 12 -13.19 29.13 27.28
C VAL A 12 -14.71 29.04 27.32
N CYS A 13 -15.35 30.19 27.57
CA CYS A 13 -16.75 30.43 27.24
C CYS A 13 -16.83 31.08 25.85
N VAL A 14 -17.63 30.50 24.96
CA VAL A 14 -18.08 31.14 23.72
C VAL A 14 -19.28 32.01 24.06
N LEU A 15 -19.11 33.33 24.00
CA LEU A 15 -20.18 34.31 24.12
C LEU A 15 -20.82 34.55 22.74
N GLY A 16 -22.05 34.06 22.57
CA GLY A 16 -23.01 34.61 21.61
C GLY A 16 -23.90 35.63 22.33
N CYS A 17 -23.82 36.90 21.92
CA CYS A 17 -24.65 37.98 22.47
C CYS A 17 -26.10 37.86 21.98
N GLY A 18 -27.05 37.94 22.90
CA GLY A 18 -28.49 38.02 22.60
C GLY A 18 -29.33 38.02 23.87
N GLY A 19 -29.45 39.18 24.51
CA GLY A 19 -30.17 39.32 25.77
C GLY A 19 -31.69 39.20 25.62
N LYS A 20 -32.30 38.31 26.40
CA LYS A 20 -33.66 38.44 26.96
C LYS A 20 -33.69 37.70 28.31
N LYS A 21 -34.17 38.40 29.36
CA LYS A 21 -34.39 37.87 30.71
C LYS A 21 -35.29 36.63 30.66
N ALA A 22 -34.86 35.53 31.28
CA ALA A 22 -35.74 34.42 31.65
C ALA A 22 -36.35 34.70 33.04
N PRO A 23 -37.62 34.32 33.28
CA PRO A 23 -38.31 34.59 34.54
C PRO A 23 -37.85 33.64 35.64
N GLU A 24 -37.90 34.13 36.88
CA GLU A 24 -37.70 33.36 38.11
C GLU A 24 -38.70 32.18 38.16
N ALA A 25 -38.17 30.96 38.16
CA ALA A 25 -38.95 29.77 38.44
C ALA A 25 -38.97 29.54 39.95
N GLU A 26 -40.18 29.62 40.51
CA GLU A 26 -40.52 29.40 41.91
C GLU A 26 -39.99 28.06 42.42
N SER A 27 -39.37 28.11 43.60
CA SER A 27 -38.94 26.95 44.37
C SER A 27 -40.15 26.23 44.96
N SER A 28 -40.59 25.14 44.34
CA SER A 28 -41.49 24.18 45.01
C SER A 28 -40.66 23.30 45.95
N VAL A 29 -40.87 23.52 47.25
CA VAL A 29 -40.34 22.71 48.35
C VAL A 29 -40.89 21.28 48.24
N GLY A 30 -40.02 20.32 47.94
CA GLY A 30 -40.23 18.88 48.10
C GLY A 30 -39.32 18.35 49.21
N GLU A 31 -39.80 17.33 49.94
CA GLU A 31 -39.24 16.63 51.12
C GLU A 31 -37.69 16.54 51.24
N PRO A 32 -37.12 16.36 52.46
CA PRO A 32 -35.66 16.27 52.67
C PRO A 32 -35.09 15.00 52.05
N GLY A 33 -34.94 15.02 50.73
CA GLY A 33 -34.51 13.91 49.89
C GLY A 33 -33.02 13.96 49.63
N VAL A 34 -32.37 12.81 49.78
CA VAL A 34 -30.98 12.53 49.41
C VAL A 34 -30.62 13.21 48.08
N SER A 35 -29.51 13.95 48.05
CA SER A 35 -29.05 14.63 46.83
C SER A 35 -28.86 13.63 45.68
N PRO A 36 -28.98 14.04 44.40
CA PRO A 36 -28.75 13.15 43.26
C PRO A 36 -27.41 12.40 43.33
N ALA A 37 -26.38 13.03 43.90
CA ALA A 37 -25.07 12.41 44.16
C ALA A 37 -25.14 11.31 45.23
N GLY A 38 -25.93 11.48 46.29
CA GLY A 38 -26.13 10.45 47.31
C GLY A 38 -26.89 9.23 46.78
N LYS A 39 -27.85 9.41 45.85
CA LYS A 39 -28.55 8.30 45.18
C LYS A 39 -27.61 7.52 44.26
N GLN A 40 -26.78 8.20 43.48
CA GLN A 40 -25.77 7.56 42.62
C GLN A 40 -24.71 6.81 43.44
N LEU A 41 -24.33 7.33 44.61
CA LEU A 41 -23.41 6.63 45.51
C LEU A 41 -24.02 5.33 46.05
N ALA A 42 -25.28 5.35 46.48
CA ALA A 42 -25.98 4.15 46.94
C ALA A 42 -26.05 3.07 45.84
N VAL A 43 -26.30 3.46 44.58
CA VAL A 43 -26.25 2.56 43.43
C VAL A 43 -24.84 1.96 43.26
N ALA A 44 -23.79 2.78 43.38
CA ALA A 44 -22.41 2.31 43.28
C ALA A 44 -22.08 1.28 44.38
N GLU A 45 -22.48 1.55 45.62
CA GLU A 45 -22.28 0.68 46.78
C GLU A 45 -23.04 -0.65 46.63
N ALA A 46 -24.26 -0.62 46.07
CA ALA A 46 -25.09 -1.81 45.87
C ALA A 46 -24.43 -2.85 44.96
N VAL A 47 -23.74 -2.42 43.91
CA VAL A 47 -23.09 -3.32 42.95
C VAL A 47 -21.59 -3.53 43.20
N ALA A 48 -20.97 -2.76 44.09
CA ALA A 48 -19.52 -2.79 44.35
C ALA A 48 -18.99 -4.19 44.66
N SER A 49 -19.76 -5.00 45.39
CA SER A 49 -19.35 -6.36 45.78
C SER A 49 -19.32 -7.36 44.62
N SER A 50 -19.80 -6.97 43.44
CA SER A 50 -19.86 -7.81 42.24
C SER A 50 -18.92 -7.33 41.13
N LEU A 51 -18.22 -6.21 41.36
CA LEU A 51 -17.26 -5.62 40.43
C LEU A 51 -15.85 -6.09 40.77
N VAL A 52 -15.16 -6.67 39.80
CA VAL A 52 -13.84 -7.27 39.98
C VAL A 52 -12.83 -6.66 39.02
N ARG A 53 -11.55 -6.66 39.39
CA ARG A 53 -10.46 -6.27 38.49
C ARG A 53 -9.92 -7.51 37.79
N VAL A 54 -9.78 -7.47 36.47
CA VAL A 54 -9.19 -8.54 35.67
C VAL A 54 -7.83 -8.08 35.18
N GLU A 55 -6.80 -8.88 35.46
CA GLU A 55 -5.41 -8.64 35.10
C GLU A 55 -4.97 -9.62 34.02
N PHE A 56 -4.55 -9.09 32.88
CA PHE A 56 -3.90 -9.84 31.80
C PHE A 56 -2.40 -9.57 31.87
N GLU A 57 -1.63 -10.59 32.26
CA GLU A 57 -0.18 -10.52 32.18
C GLU A 57 0.25 -10.83 30.73
N LEU A 58 0.81 -9.84 30.05
CA LEU A 58 1.20 -9.97 28.64
C LEU A 58 2.68 -10.29 28.49
N LYS A 59 3.06 -10.91 27.37
CA LYS A 59 4.44 -11.23 27.01
C LYS A 59 4.71 -10.94 25.53
N TYR A 60 5.99 -10.82 25.18
CA TYR A 60 6.44 -10.88 23.79
C TYR A 60 6.39 -12.33 23.28
N ASP A 61 6.15 -12.49 21.98
CA ASP A 61 6.26 -13.77 21.28
C ASP A 61 7.29 -13.64 20.16
N LYS A 62 8.41 -14.38 20.27
CA LYS A 62 9.53 -14.35 19.31
C LYS A 62 10.00 -12.93 18.96
N GLY A 63 10.07 -12.03 19.95
CA GLY A 63 10.48 -10.63 19.75
C GLY A 63 9.37 -9.70 19.22
N THR A 64 8.21 -10.23 18.86
CA THR A 64 7.02 -9.46 18.45
C THR A 64 6.25 -9.01 19.70
N PRO A 65 5.89 -7.71 19.80
CA PRO A 65 5.10 -7.22 20.91
C PRO A 65 3.64 -7.68 20.83
N PRO A 66 2.91 -7.70 21.96
CA PRO A 66 1.49 -7.96 21.95
C PRO A 66 0.70 -6.84 21.26
N THR A 67 -0.34 -7.23 20.53
CA THR A 67 -1.34 -6.36 19.91
C THR A 67 -2.70 -6.55 20.59
N LEU A 68 -3.53 -5.49 20.60
CA LEU A 68 -4.92 -5.55 21.07
C LEU A 68 -5.87 -5.53 19.87
N GLY A 69 -7.13 -5.91 20.10
CA GLY A 69 -8.18 -5.76 19.10
C GLY A 69 -8.37 -4.33 18.59
N ALA A 70 -8.94 -4.22 17.39
CA ALA A 70 -9.28 -2.95 16.78
C ALA A 70 -10.14 -2.07 17.70
N TRP A 71 -9.76 -0.81 17.89
CA TRP A 71 -10.47 0.14 18.76
C TRP A 71 -10.62 -0.28 20.23
N SER A 72 -9.67 -1.06 20.75
CA SER A 72 -9.61 -1.36 22.18
C SER A 72 -9.55 -0.08 23.03
N PRO A 73 -10.47 0.11 24.01
CA PRO A 73 -10.42 1.25 24.94
C PRO A 73 -9.20 1.19 25.87
N TYR A 74 -8.46 0.08 25.86
CA TYR A 74 -7.29 -0.18 26.70
C TYR A 74 -5.96 0.28 26.06
N ALA A 75 -5.97 0.71 24.78
CA ALA A 75 -4.81 1.29 24.09
C ALA A 75 -5.07 2.73 23.67
N SER A 76 -4.11 3.61 23.92
CA SER A 76 -4.15 4.99 23.43
C SER A 76 -3.48 5.09 22.06
N TRP A 77 -3.77 6.14 21.29
CA TRP A 77 -3.10 6.45 20.02
C TRP A 77 -1.57 6.57 20.12
N ARG A 78 -1.01 6.70 21.34
CA ARG A 78 0.44 6.82 21.59
C ARG A 78 1.05 5.59 22.29
N SER A 79 0.26 4.62 22.73
CA SER A 79 0.74 3.51 23.56
C SER A 79 -0.06 2.23 23.28
N GLY A 80 0.57 1.30 22.56
CA GLY A 80 0.03 -0.06 22.33
C GLY A 80 0.33 -1.02 23.50
N ALA A 81 -0.18 -2.25 23.40
CA ALA A 81 -0.08 -3.27 24.45
C ALA A 81 1.36 -3.61 24.88
N ALA A 82 2.35 -3.39 24.02
CA ALA A 82 3.78 -3.46 24.36
C ALA A 82 4.16 -2.65 25.61
N THR A 83 3.42 -1.56 25.87
CA THR A 83 3.65 -0.67 27.02
C THR A 83 3.48 -1.38 28.35
N PHE A 84 2.46 -2.24 28.50
CA PHE A 84 2.24 -3.01 29.73
C PHE A 84 3.42 -3.93 30.03
N VAL A 85 3.96 -4.59 29.00
CA VAL A 85 5.14 -5.45 29.14
C VAL A 85 6.39 -4.66 29.49
N ARG A 86 6.62 -3.52 28.82
CA ARG A 86 7.77 -2.63 29.09
C ARG A 86 7.74 -2.03 30.50
N GLU A 87 6.56 -1.64 30.97
CA GLU A 87 6.32 -1.11 32.32
C GLU A 87 6.24 -2.21 33.39
N LYS A 88 6.33 -3.49 32.99
CA LYS A 88 6.29 -4.67 33.86
C LYS A 88 5.03 -4.71 34.73
N ARG A 89 3.88 -4.37 34.15
CA ARG A 89 2.57 -4.39 34.82
C ARG A 89 1.54 -5.11 33.96
N PRO A 90 0.50 -5.71 34.55
CA PRO A 90 -0.59 -6.29 33.79
C PRO A 90 -1.37 -5.21 33.05
N MET A 91 -2.03 -5.62 31.96
CA MET A 91 -3.15 -4.87 31.43
C MET A 91 -4.36 -5.16 32.32
N GLU A 92 -4.99 -4.12 32.85
CA GLU A 92 -6.08 -4.26 33.80
C GLU A 92 -7.40 -3.76 33.20
N THR A 93 -8.51 -4.44 33.50
CA THR A 93 -9.85 -4.01 33.12
C THR A 93 -10.89 -4.42 34.17
N GLY A 94 -12.05 -3.77 34.17
CA GLY A 94 -13.17 -4.13 35.04
C GLY A 94 -13.92 -5.36 34.51
N GLY A 95 -14.38 -6.21 35.42
CA GLY A 95 -15.22 -7.36 35.13
C GLY A 95 -16.43 -7.46 36.06
N PHE A 96 -17.39 -8.28 35.67
CA PHE A 96 -18.64 -8.51 36.37
C PHE A 96 -18.72 -9.97 36.83
N LEU A 97 -18.87 -10.20 38.13
CA LEU A 97 -19.05 -11.54 38.69
C LEU A 97 -20.47 -12.03 38.42
N LEU A 98 -20.63 -13.10 37.64
CA LEU A 98 -21.93 -13.64 37.21
C LEU A 98 -22.37 -14.89 38.00
N SER A 99 -21.41 -15.66 38.50
CA SER A 99 -21.60 -16.80 39.42
C SER A 99 -20.44 -16.86 40.40
N GLU A 100 -20.40 -17.86 41.29
CA GLU A 100 -19.28 -18.03 42.24
C GLU A 100 -17.91 -18.21 41.55
N ASP A 101 -17.90 -18.70 40.30
CA ASP A 101 -16.69 -19.03 39.55
C ASP A 101 -16.62 -18.39 38.15
N THR A 102 -17.61 -17.63 37.73
CA THR A 102 -17.69 -17.07 36.36
C THR A 102 -17.66 -15.55 36.38
N VAL A 103 -16.73 -14.97 35.63
CA VAL A 103 -16.58 -13.52 35.45
C VAL A 103 -16.75 -13.17 33.98
N LEU A 104 -17.55 -12.15 33.69
CA LEU A 104 -17.64 -11.53 32.37
C LEU A 104 -16.69 -10.34 32.30
N VAL A 105 -15.95 -10.26 31.21
CA VAL A 105 -15.07 -9.13 30.89
C VAL A 105 -15.24 -8.78 29.42
N SER A 106 -15.04 -7.51 29.05
CA SER A 106 -14.97 -7.15 27.63
C SER A 106 -13.74 -7.80 27.01
N ASP A 107 -13.92 -8.51 25.89
CA ASP A 107 -12.84 -9.27 25.27
C ASP A 107 -11.73 -8.32 24.80
N PRO A 108 -10.50 -8.40 25.33
CA PRO A 108 -9.42 -7.55 24.85
C PRO A 108 -8.89 -8.01 23.48
N MET A 109 -9.34 -9.19 23.02
CA MET A 109 -9.03 -9.78 21.70
C MET A 109 -7.54 -10.00 21.49
N VAL A 110 -6.81 -10.23 22.58
CA VAL A 110 -5.37 -10.52 22.57
C VAL A 110 -5.16 -11.96 22.12
N HIS A 111 -4.28 -12.15 21.14
CA HIS A 111 -3.92 -13.49 20.69
C HIS A 111 -3.33 -14.32 21.85
N PRO A 112 -3.73 -15.59 22.05
CA PRO A 112 -3.29 -16.40 23.19
C PRO A 112 -1.77 -16.49 23.38
N ARG A 113 -0.99 -16.53 22.29
CA ARG A 113 0.49 -16.47 22.32
C ARG A 113 1.09 -15.32 23.14
N PHE A 114 0.36 -14.22 23.27
CA PHE A 114 0.78 -13.02 24.00
C PHE A 114 0.30 -12.97 25.45
N VAL A 115 -0.60 -13.88 25.84
CA VAL A 115 -1.11 -13.94 27.21
C VAL A 115 -0.24 -14.92 28.00
N LYS A 116 0.39 -14.44 29.08
CA LYS A 116 1.17 -15.24 30.01
C LYS A 116 0.27 -15.84 31.09
N SER A 117 -0.59 -15.02 31.69
CA SER A 117 -1.55 -15.45 32.69
C SER A 117 -2.74 -14.47 32.76
N ILE A 118 -3.87 -14.95 33.26
CA ILE A 118 -5.03 -14.12 33.60
C ILE A 118 -5.34 -14.33 35.07
N ALA A 119 -5.58 -13.24 35.79
CA ALA A 119 -6.01 -13.29 37.18
C ALA A 119 -7.18 -12.33 37.42
N VAL A 120 -8.03 -12.67 38.37
CA VAL A 120 -9.10 -11.81 38.85
C VAL A 120 -8.79 -11.39 40.28
N VAL A 121 -8.90 -10.10 40.54
CA VAL A 121 -8.58 -9.45 41.80
C VAL A 121 -9.83 -8.81 42.39
N TYR A 122 -10.08 -9.09 43.67
CA TYR A 122 -11.12 -8.48 44.47
C TYR A 122 -10.57 -8.21 45.87
N GLY A 123 -10.58 -6.94 46.30
CA GLY A 123 -9.86 -6.51 47.50
C GLY A 123 -8.37 -6.85 47.41
N GLU A 124 -7.86 -7.61 48.38
CA GLU A 124 -6.48 -8.09 48.41
C GLU A 124 -6.30 -9.48 47.76
N LYS A 125 -7.40 -10.17 47.44
CA LYS A 125 -7.35 -11.53 46.88
C LYS A 125 -7.12 -11.49 45.39
N ARG A 126 -6.21 -12.35 44.92
CA ARG A 126 -5.88 -12.55 43.51
C ARG A 126 -6.00 -14.03 43.15
N VAL A 127 -6.93 -14.36 42.27
CA VAL A 127 -7.25 -15.73 41.88
C VAL A 127 -6.92 -15.94 40.40
N LYS A 128 -6.35 -17.10 40.05
CA LYS A 128 -6.11 -17.46 38.65
C LYS A 128 -7.45 -17.64 37.91
N ALA A 129 -7.51 -17.18 36.68
CA ALA A 129 -8.65 -17.44 35.81
C ALA A 129 -8.20 -17.92 34.42
N ASP A 130 -9.04 -18.71 33.77
CA ASP A 130 -8.82 -19.19 32.41
C ASP A 130 -10.06 -18.87 31.55
N PRO A 131 -9.92 -18.55 30.26
CA PRO A 131 -11.07 -18.30 29.39
C PRO A 131 -11.97 -19.55 29.31
N SER A 132 -13.27 -19.36 29.50
CA SER A 132 -14.27 -20.43 29.46
C SER A 132 -15.25 -20.30 28.30
N GLY A 133 -15.43 -19.10 27.74
CA GLY A 133 -16.23 -18.91 26.53
C GLY A 133 -16.21 -17.49 25.98
N TYR A 134 -16.79 -17.33 24.80
CA TYR A 134 -16.75 -16.10 24.00
C TYR A 134 -18.11 -15.86 23.37
N ALA A 135 -18.69 -14.68 23.59
CA ALA A 135 -20.03 -14.35 23.10
C ALA A 135 -20.06 -14.21 21.57
N HIS A 136 -21.15 -14.64 20.93
CA HIS A 136 -21.27 -14.62 19.47
C HIS A 136 -21.34 -13.20 18.89
N LYS A 137 -22.17 -12.33 19.49
CA LYS A 137 -22.49 -10.97 18.97
C LYS A 137 -22.21 -9.84 19.95
N GLN A 138 -21.74 -10.16 21.16
CA GLN A 138 -21.37 -9.19 22.19
C GLN A 138 -19.85 -9.22 22.33
N ASP A 139 -19.24 -8.08 22.69
CA ASP A 139 -17.79 -8.00 22.90
C ASP A 139 -17.37 -8.58 24.26
N GLY A 140 -17.83 -9.79 24.58
CA GLY A 140 -17.71 -10.42 25.89
C GLY A 140 -16.91 -11.72 25.86
N MET A 141 -16.01 -11.84 26.83
CA MET A 141 -15.29 -13.06 27.17
C MET A 141 -15.66 -13.49 28.59
N PHE A 142 -15.92 -14.78 28.76
CA PHE A 142 -16.18 -15.41 30.05
C PHE A 142 -14.88 -16.03 30.57
N LEU A 143 -14.61 -15.80 31.85
CA LEU A 143 -13.48 -16.35 32.57
C LEU A 143 -14.00 -17.29 33.65
N LYS A 144 -13.39 -18.47 33.76
CA LYS A 144 -13.61 -19.40 34.87
C LYS A 144 -12.50 -19.22 35.90
N LEU A 145 -12.88 -18.99 37.15
CA LEU A 145 -11.99 -18.86 38.29
C LEU A 145 -11.52 -20.24 38.75
N ALA A 146 -10.26 -20.33 39.17
CA ALA A 146 -9.74 -21.54 39.80
C ALA A 146 -10.36 -21.78 41.20
N GLU A 147 -10.73 -20.69 41.90
CA GLU A 147 -11.30 -20.70 43.24
C GLU A 147 -12.34 -19.56 43.38
N PRO A 148 -13.37 -19.68 44.23
CA PRO A 148 -14.31 -18.59 44.47
C PRO A 148 -13.67 -17.35 45.10
N LEU A 149 -14.18 -16.15 44.76
CA LEU A 149 -13.74 -14.89 45.37
C LEU A 149 -14.46 -14.63 46.70
N GLU A 150 -13.78 -14.90 47.81
CA GLU A 150 -14.34 -14.65 49.14
C GLU A 150 -14.74 -13.17 49.33
N GLY A 151 -15.96 -12.93 49.77
CA GLY A 151 -16.51 -11.59 49.99
C GLY A 151 -17.07 -10.89 48.75
N ALA A 152 -16.88 -11.47 47.55
CA ALA A 152 -17.56 -11.02 46.34
C ALA A 152 -18.92 -11.73 46.21
N LYS A 153 -19.91 -11.05 45.64
CA LYS A 153 -21.26 -11.59 45.42
C LYS A 153 -21.60 -11.58 43.93
N PRO A 154 -22.09 -12.67 43.36
CA PRO A 154 -22.56 -12.67 41.98
C PRO A 154 -23.71 -11.68 41.76
N LEU A 155 -23.75 -11.07 40.57
CA LEU A 155 -24.87 -10.22 40.16
C LEU A 155 -26.16 -11.04 40.00
N VAL A 156 -27.27 -10.48 40.45
CA VAL A 156 -28.61 -11.03 40.22
C VAL A 156 -29.34 -10.08 39.27
N PHE A 157 -29.68 -10.58 38.08
CA PHE A 157 -30.31 -9.78 37.03
C PHE A 157 -31.83 -9.87 37.09
N GLU A 158 -32.50 -8.71 37.13
CA GLU A 158 -33.96 -8.59 37.12
C GLU A 158 -34.44 -7.85 35.86
N PRO A 159 -34.69 -8.55 34.74
CA PRO A 159 -35.08 -7.92 33.47
C PRO A 159 -36.45 -7.22 33.52
N GLY A 160 -37.28 -7.50 34.53
CA GLY A 160 -38.59 -6.87 34.72
C GLY A 160 -38.54 -5.43 35.25
N LYS A 161 -37.37 -4.92 35.67
CA LYS A 161 -37.23 -3.54 36.16
C LYS A 161 -37.43 -2.53 35.04
N VAL A 162 -38.05 -1.40 35.38
CA VAL A 162 -38.42 -0.32 34.45
C VAL A 162 -37.50 0.90 34.61
N PRO A 163 -37.39 1.78 33.60
CA PRO A 163 -36.59 3.01 33.70
C PRO A 163 -37.05 3.93 34.87
N PRO A 164 -36.19 4.86 35.35
CA PRO A 164 -34.93 5.28 34.77
C PRO A 164 -33.77 4.32 35.06
N TYR A 165 -32.97 4.05 34.01
CA TYR A 165 -31.77 3.24 34.14
C TYR A 165 -30.52 4.08 34.35
N HIS A 166 -29.56 3.51 35.08
CA HIS A 166 -28.20 4.01 35.19
C HIS A 166 -27.23 3.00 34.59
N GLN A 167 -26.11 3.50 34.08
CA GLN A 167 -24.98 2.70 33.65
C GLN A 167 -23.84 2.87 34.67
N VAL A 168 -23.33 1.73 35.15
CA VAL A 168 -22.25 1.65 36.12
C VAL A 168 -20.99 1.17 35.42
N THR A 169 -19.91 1.93 35.50
CA THR A 169 -18.60 1.54 34.97
C THR A 169 -17.60 1.36 36.10
N TYR A 170 -16.73 0.36 35.96
CA TYR A 170 -15.63 0.11 36.89
C TYR A 170 -14.31 0.21 36.13
N ALA A 171 -13.55 1.28 36.37
CA ALA A 171 -12.33 1.56 35.62
C ALA A 171 -11.31 2.34 36.44
N TRP A 172 -10.04 2.20 36.05
CA TRP A 172 -8.95 3.03 36.57
C TRP A 172 -9.10 4.48 36.10
N ARG A 173 -9.25 5.41 37.04
CA ARG A 173 -9.33 6.86 36.79
C ARG A 173 -8.51 7.61 37.85
N ASN A 174 -7.72 8.59 37.42
CA ASN A 174 -6.96 9.49 38.32
C ASN A 174 -6.14 8.78 39.41
N GLY A 175 -5.53 7.64 39.10
CA GLY A 175 -4.65 6.91 40.04
C GLY A 175 -5.35 5.91 40.96
N ALA A 176 -6.66 5.68 40.79
CA ALA A 176 -7.40 4.69 41.56
C ALA A 176 -8.47 3.97 40.71
N TRP A 177 -8.87 2.78 41.14
CA TRP A 177 -10.08 2.14 40.62
C TRP A 177 -11.30 2.88 41.15
N SER A 178 -12.22 3.21 40.25
CA SER A 178 -13.42 4.00 40.59
C SER A 178 -14.65 3.39 39.95
N ILE A 179 -15.75 3.40 40.70
CA ILE A 179 -17.09 3.10 40.21
C ILE A 179 -17.72 4.44 39.82
N ALA A 180 -18.16 4.56 38.58
CA ALA A 180 -18.89 5.73 38.11
C ALA A 180 -20.30 5.32 37.69
N VAL A 181 -21.30 5.99 38.26
CA VAL A 181 -22.71 5.82 37.95
C VAL A 181 -23.18 7.03 37.17
N THR A 182 -23.70 6.80 35.98
CA THR A 182 -24.25 7.86 35.13
C THR A 182 -25.63 7.43 34.61
N PRO A 183 -26.55 8.36 34.32
CA PRO A 183 -27.81 8.01 33.68
C PRO A 183 -27.55 7.32 32.33
N LEU A 184 -28.35 6.30 32.00
CA LEU A 184 -28.36 5.75 30.65
C LEU A 184 -29.07 6.76 29.73
N PRO A 185 -28.44 7.24 28.64
CA PRO A 185 -29.09 8.12 27.68
C PRO A 185 -30.38 7.51 27.14
N THR A 186 -31.42 8.32 27.00
CA THR A 186 -32.71 7.89 26.43
C THR A 186 -32.95 8.47 25.04
N ASP A 187 -31.99 9.22 24.50
CA ASP A 187 -32.05 9.80 23.17
C ASP A 187 -31.99 8.69 22.11
N PRO A 188 -33.11 8.39 21.42
CA PRO A 188 -33.14 7.32 20.44
C PRO A 188 -32.33 7.71 19.21
N GLN A 189 -31.56 6.77 18.70
CA GLN A 189 -30.88 6.83 17.43
C GLN A 189 -31.53 5.85 16.46
N LEU A 190 -31.70 6.29 15.22
CA LEU A 190 -32.20 5.50 14.11
C LEU A 190 -31.15 5.57 13.01
N ASP A 191 -30.59 4.43 12.64
CA ASP A 191 -29.68 4.38 11.50
C ASP A 191 -30.43 4.20 10.17
N GLU A 192 -29.72 4.33 9.05
CA GLU A 192 -30.30 4.19 7.70
C GLU A 192 -30.84 2.79 7.41
N ARG A 193 -30.50 1.77 8.21
CA ARG A 193 -30.99 0.40 8.11
C ARG A 193 -32.24 0.16 8.96
N GLY A 194 -32.71 1.19 9.67
CA GLY A 194 -33.88 1.13 10.53
C GLY A 194 -33.59 0.57 11.92
N GLU A 195 -32.32 0.33 12.27
CA GLU A 195 -31.93 -0.13 13.60
C GLU A 195 -32.09 0.99 14.61
N LYS A 196 -32.78 0.68 15.71
CA LYS A 196 -33.11 1.61 16.77
C LYS A 196 -32.29 1.29 18.01
N HIS A 197 -31.44 2.21 18.41
CA HIS A 197 -30.59 2.03 19.58
C HIS A 197 -30.44 3.33 20.37
N THR A 198 -30.00 3.24 21.61
CA THR A 198 -29.46 4.37 22.37
C THR A 198 -27.95 4.19 22.53
N ARG A 199 -27.26 5.27 22.91
CA ARG A 199 -25.83 5.22 23.21
C ARG A 199 -25.62 4.63 24.60
N ALA A 200 -24.78 3.61 24.69
CA ALA A 200 -24.29 3.07 25.96
C ALA A 200 -22.77 3.26 26.09
N THR A 201 -22.28 3.29 27.32
CA THR A 201 -20.84 3.24 27.58
C THR A 201 -20.39 1.77 27.51
N PRO A 202 -19.37 1.44 26.70
CA PRO A 202 -18.81 0.09 26.68
C PRO A 202 -18.35 -0.36 28.06
N SER A 203 -18.41 -1.67 28.31
CA SER A 203 -18.03 -2.28 29.60
C SER A 203 -18.82 -1.72 30.79
N SER A 204 -20.14 -1.51 30.63
CA SER A 204 -21.01 -0.99 31.70
C SER A 204 -22.10 -1.97 32.12
N LEU A 205 -22.41 -1.97 33.41
CA LEU A 205 -23.56 -2.66 33.99
C LEU A 205 -24.76 -1.71 33.99
N ILE A 206 -25.89 -2.15 33.43
CA ILE A 206 -27.12 -1.38 33.43
C ILE A 206 -27.96 -1.77 34.65
N VAL A 207 -28.37 -0.79 35.44
CA VAL A 207 -29.10 -0.96 36.70
C VAL A 207 -30.32 -0.03 36.77
N ASP A 208 -31.29 -0.37 37.64
CA ASP A 208 -32.41 0.52 37.97
C ASP A 208 -32.01 1.68 38.89
N ALA A 209 -32.99 2.40 39.44
CA ALA A 209 -32.74 3.54 40.34
C ALA A 209 -32.17 3.10 41.71
N GLU A 210 -32.38 1.85 42.10
CA GLU A 210 -31.95 1.25 43.37
C GLU A 210 -30.60 0.50 43.23
N GLY A 211 -30.10 0.33 42.01
CA GLY A 211 -28.86 -0.39 41.73
C GLY A 211 -29.04 -1.89 41.46
N THR A 212 -30.28 -2.33 41.21
CA THR A 212 -30.59 -3.70 40.80
C THR A 212 -30.10 -3.92 39.36
N PRO A 213 -29.25 -4.92 39.09
CA PRO A 213 -28.80 -5.25 37.74
C PRO A 213 -29.96 -5.61 36.79
N VAL A 214 -29.97 -5.02 35.60
CA VAL A 214 -30.98 -5.27 34.55
C VAL A 214 -30.36 -5.92 33.32
N GLY A 215 -29.13 -5.54 32.97
CA GLY A 215 -28.39 -6.09 31.84
C GLY A 215 -26.97 -5.53 31.75
N VAL A 216 -26.22 -5.88 30.71
CA VAL A 216 -24.83 -5.42 30.50
C VAL A 216 -24.68 -4.85 29.10
N ALA A 217 -24.01 -3.71 28.98
CA ALA A 217 -23.63 -3.11 27.71
C ALA A 217 -22.12 -3.20 27.49
N LEU A 218 -21.69 -4.02 26.54
CA LEU A 218 -20.28 -4.15 26.15
C LEU A 218 -19.93 -3.30 24.92
N ASN A 219 -20.94 -2.89 24.15
CA ASN A 219 -20.79 -2.10 22.93
C ASN A 219 -21.27 -0.66 23.14
N TRP A 220 -21.01 0.22 22.16
CA TRP A 220 -21.46 1.62 22.16
C TRP A 220 -22.96 1.81 21.93
N GLU A 221 -23.64 0.77 21.46
CA GLU A 221 -25.03 0.80 21.04
C GLU A 221 -25.81 -0.23 21.85
N LEU A 222 -26.94 0.19 22.39
CA LEU A 222 -27.87 -0.64 23.14
C LEU A 222 -29.23 -0.59 22.44
N PRO A 223 -29.80 -1.72 21.98
CA PRO A 223 -31.12 -1.73 21.34
C PRO A 223 -32.19 -1.05 22.19
N LEU A 224 -33.14 -0.37 21.54
CA LEU A 224 -34.29 0.21 22.24
C LEU A 224 -35.37 -0.81 22.60
N ASP A 225 -35.32 -1.99 21.97
CA ASP A 225 -36.08 -3.13 22.46
C ASP A 225 -35.37 -3.74 23.68
N ASP A 226 -36.14 -4.29 24.60
CA ASP A 226 -35.63 -4.85 25.86
C ASP A 226 -34.77 -6.12 25.68
N SER A 227 -34.27 -6.41 24.46
CA SER A 227 -33.47 -7.58 24.11
C SER A 227 -32.12 -7.67 24.82
N TRP A 228 -31.61 -6.54 25.34
CA TRP A 228 -30.37 -6.47 26.10
C TRP A 228 -30.54 -6.81 27.59
N LYS A 229 -31.79 -6.91 28.07
CA LYS A 229 -32.08 -7.22 29.47
C LYS A 229 -31.87 -8.71 29.75
N GLY A 230 -31.47 -9.02 30.98
CA GLY A 230 -31.24 -10.38 31.45
C GLY A 230 -29.78 -10.67 31.74
N SER A 231 -29.51 -11.92 32.11
CA SER A 231 -28.17 -12.34 32.49
C SER A 231 -27.29 -12.61 31.26
N PRO A 232 -26.04 -12.14 31.24
CA PRO A 232 -25.10 -12.53 30.20
C PRO A 232 -24.79 -14.04 30.17
N LEU A 233 -25.14 -14.79 31.21
CA LEU A 233 -25.03 -16.26 31.20
C LEU A 233 -25.95 -16.91 30.17
N ASP A 234 -27.03 -16.23 29.77
CA ASP A 234 -28.00 -16.71 28.78
C ASP A 234 -27.59 -16.37 27.34
N TRP A 235 -26.49 -15.64 27.14
CA TRP A 235 -26.02 -15.29 25.81
C TRP A 235 -25.51 -16.49 25.04
N ALA A 236 -25.79 -16.51 23.73
CA ALA A 236 -25.16 -17.45 22.81
C ALA A 236 -23.63 -17.21 22.79
N ARG A 237 -22.86 -18.27 23.06
CA ARG A 237 -21.41 -18.23 23.19
C ARG A 237 -20.79 -19.56 22.76
N TYR A 238 -19.55 -19.48 22.27
CA TYR A 238 -18.69 -20.64 22.09
C TYR A 238 -17.92 -20.88 23.39
N SER A 239 -17.83 -22.14 23.81
CA SER A 239 -16.91 -22.57 24.86
C SER A 239 -15.45 -22.42 24.41
N ALA A 240 -14.52 -22.50 25.36
CA ALA A 240 -13.09 -22.47 25.06
C ALA A 240 -12.67 -23.64 24.14
N ASP A 241 -13.28 -24.82 24.32
CA ASP A 241 -12.99 -26.02 23.51
C ASP A 241 -13.55 -25.86 22.09
N GLU A 242 -14.80 -25.41 21.94
CA GLU A 242 -15.38 -25.11 20.62
C GLU A 242 -14.57 -24.05 19.88
N MET A 243 -14.05 -23.03 20.57
CA MET A 243 -13.17 -22.04 19.94
C MET A 243 -11.85 -22.65 19.46
N ALA A 244 -11.26 -23.60 20.19
CA ALA A 244 -10.07 -24.30 19.72
C ALA A 244 -10.36 -25.11 18.45
N GLU A 245 -11.51 -25.78 18.38
CA GLU A 245 -11.96 -26.50 17.19
C GLU A 245 -12.25 -25.55 16.00
N ILE A 246 -12.86 -24.40 16.26
CA ILE A 246 -13.10 -23.36 15.24
C ILE A 246 -11.77 -22.87 14.69
N LEU A 247 -10.79 -22.57 15.56
CA LEU A 247 -9.47 -22.12 15.12
C LEU A 247 -8.77 -23.17 14.26
N ALA A 248 -8.77 -24.45 14.67
CA ALA A 248 -8.19 -25.53 13.87
C ALA A 248 -8.89 -25.71 12.51
N ARG A 249 -10.22 -25.56 12.47
CA ARG A 249 -11.01 -25.61 11.24
C ARG A 249 -10.70 -24.45 10.29
N VAL A 250 -10.65 -23.24 10.82
CA VAL A 250 -10.31 -22.04 10.05
C VAL A 250 -8.87 -22.11 9.57
N GLU A 251 -7.93 -22.58 10.39
CA GLU A 251 -6.54 -22.83 9.99
C GLU A 251 -6.46 -23.79 8.80
N LYS A 252 -7.18 -24.92 8.84
CA LYS A 252 -7.24 -25.86 7.72
C LYS A 252 -7.84 -25.24 6.45
N LYS A 253 -8.90 -24.43 6.57
CA LYS A 253 -9.52 -23.79 5.40
C LYS A 253 -8.68 -22.66 4.83
N ALA A 254 -8.10 -21.82 5.68
CA ALA A 254 -7.19 -20.75 5.30
C ALA A 254 -5.91 -21.33 4.68
N SER A 255 -5.45 -22.51 5.13
CA SER A 255 -4.27 -23.14 4.56
C SER A 255 -4.43 -23.60 3.13
N GLN A 256 -5.65 -24.02 2.77
CA GLN A 256 -6.05 -24.41 1.42
C GLN A 256 -6.38 -23.21 0.54
N ALA A 257 -7.15 -22.24 1.06
CA ALA A 257 -7.64 -21.11 0.27
C ALA A 257 -6.59 -20.00 0.05
N LEU A 258 -5.56 -19.92 0.91
CA LEU A 258 -4.52 -18.89 0.88
C LEU A 258 -3.12 -19.49 0.62
N PRO A 259 -2.84 -20.01 -0.60
CA PRO A 259 -1.55 -20.60 -0.94
C PRO A 259 -0.44 -19.54 -1.07
N ARG A 260 0.81 -20.00 -1.05
CA ARG A 260 1.96 -19.17 -1.43
C ARG A 260 2.00 -19.07 -2.95
N VAL A 261 2.28 -17.90 -3.49
CA VAL A 261 2.50 -17.70 -4.91
C VAL A 261 3.88 -17.12 -5.12
N ARG A 262 4.71 -17.80 -5.89
CA ARG A 262 6.04 -17.34 -6.31
C ARG A 262 5.92 -16.66 -7.66
N LEU A 263 6.41 -15.43 -7.72
CA LEU A 263 6.55 -14.65 -8.95
C LEU A 263 8.02 -14.60 -9.33
N SER A 264 8.34 -15.02 -10.54
CA SER A 264 9.71 -14.93 -11.08
C SER A 264 9.77 -13.85 -12.15
N PHE A 265 10.80 -13.01 -12.08
CA PHE A 265 11.01 -11.88 -12.97
C PHE A 265 12.33 -12.02 -13.73
N ARG A 266 12.32 -11.58 -14.99
CA ARG A 266 13.55 -11.39 -15.76
C ARG A 266 14.52 -10.54 -14.97
N SER A 267 15.80 -10.93 -14.98
CA SER A 267 16.86 -10.10 -14.41
C SER A 267 16.79 -8.69 -15.02
N PRO A 268 16.84 -7.62 -14.20
CA PRO A 268 16.92 -6.28 -14.75
C PRO A 268 18.11 -6.23 -15.69
N LYS A 269 17.94 -5.72 -16.91
CA LYS A 269 19.08 -5.47 -17.78
C LYS A 269 20.03 -4.58 -16.99
N LYS A 270 21.32 -4.98 -16.92
CA LYS A 270 22.39 -4.04 -16.58
C LYS A 270 22.34 -2.95 -17.64
N GLU A 271 21.57 -1.90 -17.40
CA GLU A 271 21.81 -0.64 -18.05
C GLU A 271 23.27 -0.28 -17.77
N SER A 272 23.93 0.28 -18.77
CA SER A 272 25.16 1.02 -18.53
C SER A 272 24.80 2.11 -17.53
N GLU A 273 24.99 1.83 -16.24
CA GLU A 273 24.83 2.80 -15.17
C GLU A 273 25.52 4.06 -15.64
N GLU A 274 24.78 5.12 -15.98
CA GLU A 274 25.39 6.43 -16.06
C GLU A 274 25.92 6.67 -14.65
N PRO A 275 27.25 6.69 -14.41
CA PRO A 275 27.81 6.64 -13.06
C PRO A 275 27.50 7.88 -12.21
N PHE A 276 26.72 8.80 -12.78
CA PHE A 276 26.40 10.12 -12.27
C PHE A 276 24.89 10.42 -12.29
N SER A 277 24.04 9.47 -12.68
CA SER A 277 22.59 9.57 -12.45
C SER A 277 22.28 9.08 -11.03
N ILE A 278 21.47 9.82 -10.27
CA ILE A 278 20.89 9.31 -9.02
C ILE A 278 19.65 8.52 -9.47
N PRO A 279 19.67 7.17 -9.46
CA PRO A 279 18.50 6.44 -9.90
C PRO A 279 17.41 6.58 -8.84
N TYR A 280 16.22 7.04 -9.26
CA TYR A 280 15.01 6.97 -8.46
C TYR A 280 14.53 5.51 -8.47
N ARG A 281 15.17 4.63 -7.69
CA ARG A 281 14.73 3.25 -7.52
C ARG A 281 13.67 3.22 -6.42
N ARG A 282 12.41 2.98 -6.78
CA ARG A 282 11.42 2.49 -5.81
C ARG A 282 11.77 1.03 -5.49
N SER A 283 11.56 0.65 -4.22
CA SER A 283 11.83 -0.71 -3.72
C SER A 283 10.99 -1.73 -4.48
N GLY A 284 11.63 -2.56 -5.33
CA GLY A 284 10.98 -3.61 -6.14
C GLY A 284 11.60 -3.82 -7.53
N ASP A 285 12.24 -2.81 -8.12
CA ASP A 285 12.79 -2.88 -9.49
C ASP A 285 13.99 -3.83 -9.67
N THR A 286 14.54 -4.40 -8.60
CA THR A 286 15.69 -5.32 -8.67
C THR A 286 15.37 -6.74 -8.23
N GLU A 287 14.16 -7.02 -7.77
CA GLU A 287 13.76 -8.37 -7.36
C GLU A 287 13.65 -9.29 -8.59
N THR A 288 14.23 -10.48 -8.49
CA THR A 288 14.11 -11.56 -9.48
C THR A 288 13.10 -12.60 -9.06
N GLU A 289 12.80 -12.69 -7.76
CA GLU A 289 11.79 -13.57 -7.21
C GLU A 289 11.04 -12.85 -6.09
N ARG A 290 9.73 -13.06 -6.01
CA ARG A 290 8.88 -12.53 -4.94
C ARG A 290 7.83 -13.55 -4.54
N ASP A 291 7.83 -13.94 -3.27
CA ASP A 291 6.77 -14.77 -2.69
C ASP A 291 5.67 -13.87 -2.09
N VAL A 292 4.42 -14.14 -2.46
CA VAL A 292 3.23 -13.41 -2.00
C VAL A 292 2.12 -14.39 -1.63
N VAL A 293 1.04 -13.87 -1.04
CA VAL A 293 -0.17 -14.66 -0.77
C VAL A 293 -1.06 -14.66 -2.02
N GLY A 294 -1.54 -15.83 -2.41
CA GLY A 294 -2.64 -15.99 -3.36
C GLY A 294 -3.95 -16.25 -2.64
N VAL A 295 -5.07 -15.89 -3.25
CA VAL A 295 -6.42 -16.27 -2.83
C VAL A 295 -7.03 -17.12 -3.93
N LEU A 296 -7.30 -18.39 -3.67
CA LEU A 296 -7.99 -19.25 -4.62
C LEU A 296 -9.45 -18.81 -4.74
N LEU A 297 -9.82 -18.34 -5.93
CA LEU A 297 -11.18 -17.89 -6.24
C LEU A 297 -12.07 -19.09 -6.62
N ASP A 298 -11.48 -20.04 -7.35
CA ASP A 298 -12.04 -21.32 -7.72
C ASP A 298 -10.89 -22.30 -8.06
N GLU A 299 -11.21 -23.48 -8.60
CA GLU A 299 -10.23 -24.52 -8.92
C GLU A 299 -9.27 -24.17 -10.06
N ARG A 300 -9.51 -23.07 -10.80
CA ARG A 300 -8.69 -22.62 -11.93
C ARG A 300 -8.16 -21.20 -11.79
N ARG A 301 -8.69 -20.38 -10.89
CA ARG A 301 -8.33 -18.97 -10.80
C ARG A 301 -7.78 -18.62 -9.43
N VAL A 302 -6.65 -17.92 -9.43
CA VAL A 302 -6.04 -17.37 -8.22
C VAL A 302 -5.93 -15.85 -8.35
N LEU A 303 -6.35 -15.14 -7.30
CA LEU A 303 -6.07 -13.73 -7.11
C LEU A 303 -4.74 -13.59 -6.37
N VAL A 304 -3.73 -13.06 -7.04
CA VAL A 304 -2.38 -12.89 -6.49
C VAL A 304 -2.27 -11.51 -5.85
N LEU A 305 -2.06 -11.46 -4.54
CA LEU A 305 -2.00 -10.23 -3.74
C LEU A 305 -0.61 -9.57 -3.85
N ALA A 306 -0.27 -9.14 -5.07
CA ALA A 306 0.97 -8.44 -5.38
C ALA A 306 0.68 -7.08 -6.02
N TYR A 307 1.06 -6.02 -5.32
CA TYR A 307 1.16 -4.69 -5.93
C TYR A 307 2.39 -4.66 -6.84
N LEU A 308 2.15 -4.81 -8.15
CA LEU A 308 3.16 -4.67 -9.19
C LEU A 308 2.90 -3.40 -10.01
N GLU A 309 3.92 -2.54 -10.11
CA GLU A 309 3.97 -1.43 -11.05
C GLU A 309 4.18 -1.96 -12.48
N PRO A 310 3.82 -1.19 -13.53
CA PRO A 310 3.97 -1.61 -14.92
C PRO A 310 5.38 -2.10 -15.29
N SER A 311 6.44 -1.49 -14.74
CA SER A 311 7.84 -1.90 -14.95
C SER A 311 8.13 -3.31 -14.44
N ALA A 312 7.64 -3.63 -13.23
CA ALA A 312 7.82 -4.94 -12.61
C ALA A 312 6.99 -6.01 -13.32
N THR A 313 5.71 -5.72 -13.64
CA THR A 313 4.84 -6.66 -14.34
C THR A 313 5.36 -6.98 -15.73
N ALA A 314 5.89 -5.99 -16.46
CA ALA A 314 6.48 -6.20 -17.79
C ALA A 314 7.56 -7.30 -17.79
N ARG A 315 8.30 -7.45 -16.68
CA ARG A 315 9.37 -8.43 -16.48
C ARG A 315 8.91 -9.79 -15.94
N LEU A 316 7.64 -9.94 -15.59
CA LEU A 316 7.11 -11.19 -15.04
C LEU A 316 7.25 -12.33 -16.05
N GLU A 317 7.91 -13.43 -15.66
CA GLU A 317 8.13 -14.61 -16.50
C GLU A 317 7.20 -15.76 -16.15
N SER A 318 7.06 -16.06 -14.86
CA SER A 318 6.25 -17.18 -14.39
C SER A 318 5.57 -16.87 -13.06
N ILE A 319 4.47 -17.58 -12.84
CA ILE A 319 3.65 -17.54 -11.63
C ILE A 319 3.48 -18.98 -11.20
N VAL A 320 4.00 -19.34 -10.03
CA VAL A 320 3.89 -20.70 -9.50
C VAL A 320 3.12 -20.66 -8.19
N VAL A 321 2.04 -21.42 -8.11
CA VAL A 321 1.23 -21.56 -6.91
C VAL A 321 1.70 -22.77 -6.12
N HIS A 322 2.11 -22.55 -4.88
CA HIS A 322 2.54 -23.59 -3.95
C HIS A 322 1.43 -23.84 -2.92
N PRO A 323 0.60 -24.88 -3.11
CA PRO A 323 -0.34 -25.30 -2.07
C PRO A 323 0.41 -25.82 -0.84
N LEU A 324 -0.26 -25.86 0.31
CA LEU A 324 0.36 -26.41 1.53
C LEU A 324 0.57 -27.94 1.42
N GLU A 325 -0.32 -28.61 0.70
CA GLU A 325 -0.28 -30.05 0.42
C GLU A 325 -0.36 -30.26 -1.11
N GLY A 326 0.51 -31.11 -1.65
CA GLY A 326 0.58 -31.40 -3.08
C GLY A 326 1.74 -30.68 -3.79
N ASP A 327 1.81 -30.89 -5.10
CA ASP A 327 2.86 -30.34 -5.94
C ASP A 327 2.57 -28.87 -6.36
N PRO A 328 3.61 -28.06 -6.63
CA PRO A 328 3.42 -26.72 -7.17
C PRO A 328 2.71 -26.73 -8.52
N VAL A 329 1.79 -25.78 -8.73
CA VAL A 329 0.99 -25.65 -9.94
C VAL A 329 1.38 -24.37 -10.68
N GLU A 330 1.74 -24.51 -11.95
CA GLU A 330 2.02 -23.36 -12.83
C GLU A 330 0.73 -22.59 -13.14
N ALA A 331 0.86 -21.27 -13.26
CA ALA A 331 -0.24 -20.37 -13.55
C ALA A 331 0.13 -19.35 -14.64
N LYS A 332 -0.83 -19.06 -15.51
CA LYS A 332 -0.70 -18.06 -16.57
C LYS A 332 -1.32 -16.74 -16.16
N PHE A 333 -0.57 -15.65 -16.36
CA PHE A 333 -1.08 -14.30 -16.17
C PHE A 333 -2.37 -14.10 -17.00
N THR A 334 -3.43 -13.64 -16.35
CA THR A 334 -4.72 -13.34 -17.01
C THR A 334 -4.89 -11.83 -17.16
N CYS A 335 -4.81 -11.08 -16.05
CA CYS A 335 -4.88 -9.62 -16.06
C CYS A 335 -4.39 -9.02 -14.74
N SER A 336 -3.91 -7.78 -14.78
CA SER A 336 -3.76 -6.93 -13.59
C SER A 336 -5.06 -6.17 -13.36
N LEU A 337 -5.54 -6.05 -12.12
CA LEU A 337 -6.75 -5.28 -11.82
C LEU A 337 -6.46 -3.76 -11.86
N ASP A 338 -7.40 -2.99 -12.41
CA ASP A 338 -7.24 -1.53 -12.62
C ASP A 338 -7.41 -0.70 -11.34
N ASP A 339 -8.31 -1.11 -10.45
CA ASP A 339 -8.57 -0.41 -9.19
C ASP A 339 -7.86 -1.04 -7.99
N TYR A 340 -7.41 -2.28 -8.12
CA TYR A 340 -6.84 -3.06 -7.02
C TYR A 340 -5.39 -3.45 -7.32
N GLY A 341 -4.53 -3.39 -6.32
CA GLY A 341 -3.12 -3.80 -6.36
C GLY A 341 -2.95 -5.32 -6.34
N ALA A 342 -3.63 -6.03 -7.23
CA ALA A 342 -3.54 -7.46 -7.42
C ALA A 342 -3.64 -7.84 -8.90
N LEU A 343 -3.24 -9.07 -9.21
CA LEU A 343 -3.41 -9.66 -10.54
C LEU A 343 -4.16 -10.99 -10.44
N VAL A 344 -4.81 -11.39 -11.52
CA VAL A 344 -5.47 -12.68 -11.65
C VAL A 344 -4.62 -13.58 -12.54
N ALA A 345 -4.43 -14.82 -12.10
CA ALA A 345 -3.78 -15.85 -12.87
C ALA A 345 -4.67 -17.08 -13.00
N THR A 346 -4.55 -17.77 -14.14
CA THR A 346 -5.27 -19.01 -14.45
C THR A 346 -4.31 -20.19 -14.27
N LEU A 347 -4.67 -21.14 -13.42
CA LEU A 347 -3.91 -22.35 -13.14
C LEU A 347 -3.95 -23.31 -14.32
N ASP A 348 -2.81 -23.90 -14.65
CA ASP A 348 -2.71 -24.92 -15.69
C ASP A 348 -3.38 -26.23 -15.27
N GLU A 349 -3.33 -26.54 -13.97
CA GLU A 349 -3.99 -27.71 -13.36
C GLU A 349 -5.10 -27.29 -12.37
N LEU A 350 -6.04 -28.19 -12.12
CA LEU A 350 -7.10 -27.95 -11.14
C LEU A 350 -6.53 -28.03 -9.72
N LEU A 351 -6.72 -26.97 -8.94
CA LEU A 351 -6.30 -26.93 -7.54
C LEU A 351 -7.52 -26.79 -6.63
N PRO A 352 -7.97 -27.88 -5.97
CA PRO A 352 -9.07 -27.81 -5.02
C PRO A 352 -8.63 -27.03 -3.76
N GLY A 353 -9.59 -26.45 -3.05
CA GLY A 353 -9.32 -25.70 -1.82
C GLY A 353 -9.78 -24.25 -1.84
N ALA A 354 -10.39 -23.79 -2.94
CA ALA A 354 -11.07 -22.50 -2.97
C ALA A 354 -12.12 -22.40 -1.85
N GLY A 355 -11.99 -21.37 -1.03
CA GLY A 355 -12.88 -21.12 0.10
C GLY A 355 -14.15 -20.40 -0.34
N ALA A 356 -15.24 -20.57 0.42
CA ALA A 356 -16.41 -19.73 0.26
C ALA A 356 -16.05 -18.27 0.55
N CYS A 357 -16.55 -17.35 -0.26
CA CYS A 357 -16.36 -15.90 -0.09
C CYS A 357 -17.69 -15.24 0.29
N ALA A 358 -17.66 -14.34 1.26
CA ALA A 358 -18.84 -13.60 1.70
C ALA A 358 -19.28 -12.59 0.61
N ALA A 359 -20.54 -12.68 0.19
CA ALA A 359 -21.13 -11.78 -0.81
C ALA A 359 -22.12 -10.75 -0.23
N GLY A 360 -22.52 -10.89 1.04
CA GLY A 360 -23.48 -10.01 1.71
C GLY A 360 -22.89 -8.66 2.13
N ASP A 361 -23.74 -7.80 2.70
CA ASP A 361 -23.30 -6.51 3.25
C ASP A 361 -22.37 -6.76 4.45
N ILE A 362 -21.21 -6.12 4.45
CA ILE A 362 -20.20 -6.29 5.50
C ILE A 362 -20.72 -5.84 6.87
N ARG A 363 -21.70 -4.92 6.90
CA ARG A 363 -22.33 -4.41 8.13
C ARG A 363 -23.18 -5.45 8.84
N ASP A 364 -23.65 -6.48 8.13
CA ASP A 364 -24.42 -7.58 8.76
C ASP A 364 -23.55 -8.39 9.74
N LEU A 365 -22.22 -8.28 9.62
CA LEU A 365 -21.24 -8.93 10.49
C LEU A 365 -20.78 -8.02 11.65
N LYS A 366 -21.48 -6.90 11.88
CA LYS A 366 -21.20 -6.00 13.01
C LYS A 366 -21.28 -6.78 14.33
N ASN A 367 -20.23 -6.66 15.14
CA ASN A 367 -20.05 -7.35 16.42
C ASN A 367 -20.06 -8.90 16.37
N GLU A 368 -20.21 -9.51 15.20
CA GLU A 368 -20.11 -10.96 15.04
C GLU A 368 -18.67 -11.40 15.31
N LEU A 369 -18.49 -12.47 16.08
CA LEU A 369 -17.18 -13.06 16.34
C LEU A 369 -16.62 -13.69 15.06
N LEU A 370 -15.53 -13.11 14.57
CA LEU A 370 -14.77 -13.57 13.41
C LEU A 370 -13.41 -14.11 13.84
N ILE A 371 -12.78 -14.85 12.94
CA ILE A 371 -11.38 -15.27 13.06
C ILE A 371 -10.56 -14.42 12.10
N TYR A 372 -9.57 -13.70 12.63
CA TYR A 372 -8.57 -13.08 11.79
C TYR A 372 -7.40 -14.03 11.55
N VAL A 373 -6.81 -13.93 10.37
CA VAL A 373 -5.58 -14.62 9.98
C VAL A 373 -4.55 -13.54 9.67
N ASP A 374 -3.44 -13.56 10.42
CA ASP A 374 -2.25 -12.79 10.12
C ASP A 374 -1.27 -13.73 9.41
N LEU A 375 -1.19 -13.58 8.09
CA LEU A 375 -0.46 -14.49 7.19
C LEU A 375 0.62 -13.72 6.44
N THR A 376 1.87 -14.13 6.65
CA THR A 376 3.04 -13.61 5.94
C THR A 376 3.95 -14.76 5.50
N TYR A 377 4.72 -14.51 4.43
CA TYR A 377 5.77 -15.41 3.98
C TYR A 377 7.13 -14.74 4.19
N ARG A 378 8.10 -15.48 4.73
CA ARG A 378 9.51 -15.06 4.81
C ARG A 378 10.35 -16.03 3.99
N GLY A 379 10.57 -15.68 2.73
CA GLY A 379 11.03 -16.64 1.73
C GLY A 379 10.03 -17.78 1.63
N GLU A 380 10.49 -19.01 1.92
CA GLU A 380 9.62 -20.18 1.86
C GLU A 380 8.81 -20.45 3.12
N GLU A 381 9.18 -19.83 4.25
CA GLU A 381 8.54 -20.08 5.55
C GLU A 381 7.18 -19.38 5.62
N ARG A 382 6.12 -20.16 5.88
CA ARG A 382 4.77 -19.67 6.16
C ARG A 382 4.66 -19.30 7.63
N ILE A 383 4.38 -18.03 7.92
CA ILE A 383 4.09 -17.56 9.27
C ILE A 383 2.62 -17.16 9.32
N ALA A 384 1.82 -17.96 10.03
CA ALA A 384 0.38 -17.73 10.18
C ALA A 384 0.00 -17.69 11.67
N TYR A 385 -0.74 -16.66 12.06
CA TYR A 385 -1.34 -16.55 13.38
C TYR A 385 -2.85 -16.40 13.25
N TYR A 386 -3.60 -17.06 14.13
CA TYR A 386 -5.06 -17.10 14.11
C TYR A 386 -5.60 -16.56 15.42
N GLY A 387 -6.43 -15.53 15.34
CA GLY A 387 -7.00 -14.94 16.54
C GLY A 387 -8.43 -14.46 16.32
N ARG A 388 -9.02 -13.93 17.39
CA ARG A 388 -10.42 -13.46 17.39
C ARG A 388 -10.48 -12.01 16.94
N GLN A 389 -11.45 -11.69 16.10
CA GLN A 389 -11.74 -10.31 15.69
C GLN A 389 -13.26 -10.03 15.65
N ARG A 390 -13.65 -8.76 15.68
CA ARG A 390 -15.00 -8.25 15.45
C ARG A 390 -14.90 -6.96 14.65
N PHE A 391 -15.85 -6.71 13.77
CA PHE A 391 -16.04 -5.39 13.18
C PHE A 391 -16.99 -4.59 14.04
N THR A 392 -16.49 -3.55 14.69
CA THR A 392 -17.29 -2.68 15.57
C THR A 392 -17.67 -1.37 14.88
N HIS A 393 -16.88 -0.96 13.89
CA HIS A 393 -17.04 0.32 13.19
C HIS A 393 -16.85 0.13 11.68
N PHE A 394 -17.53 0.98 10.92
CA PHE A 394 -17.46 1.02 9.47
C PHE A 394 -17.31 2.46 9.01
N ARG A 395 -16.70 2.64 7.84
CA ARG A 395 -16.44 3.95 7.24
C ARG A 395 -16.87 3.96 5.78
N LEU A 396 -17.26 5.13 5.31
CA LEU A 396 -17.45 5.38 3.89
C LEU A 396 -16.07 5.57 3.25
N GLY A 397 -15.77 4.77 2.23
CA GLY A 397 -14.51 4.81 1.50
C GLY A 397 -14.68 5.09 0.01
N ARG A 398 -13.74 4.56 -0.78
CA ARG A 398 -13.70 4.71 -2.25
C ARG A 398 -15.04 4.31 -2.88
N GLU A 399 -15.46 5.06 -3.90
CA GLU A 399 -16.73 4.86 -4.62
C GLU A 399 -17.99 4.86 -3.74
N ARG A 400 -17.93 5.52 -2.56
CA ARG A 400 -19.02 5.50 -1.56
C ARG A 400 -19.36 4.07 -1.09
N ARG A 401 -18.40 3.15 -1.13
CA ARG A 401 -18.57 1.80 -0.56
C ARG A 401 -18.21 1.81 0.93
N ILE A 402 -18.76 0.85 1.66
CA ILE A 402 -18.58 0.72 3.11
C ILE A 402 -17.41 -0.22 3.40
N PHE A 403 -16.47 0.22 4.23
CA PHE A 403 -15.30 -0.56 4.64
C PHE A 403 -15.32 -0.77 6.15
N PRO A 404 -14.94 -1.96 6.65
CA PRO A 404 -14.75 -2.15 8.08
C PRO A 404 -13.53 -1.35 8.55
N SER A 405 -13.61 -0.76 9.73
CA SER A 405 -12.46 -0.16 10.39
C SER A 405 -11.74 -1.23 11.21
N SER A 406 -10.42 -1.31 11.10
CA SER A 406 -9.61 -2.22 11.90
C SER A 406 -8.31 -1.53 12.30
N ARG A 407 -8.01 -1.44 13.61
CA ARG A 407 -6.65 -1.08 14.04
C ARG A 407 -5.83 -2.35 14.12
N GLY A 408 -4.87 -2.50 13.22
CA GLY A 408 -3.95 -3.63 13.18
C GLY A 408 -3.02 -3.51 11.97
N GLU A 409 -1.85 -4.15 12.03
CA GLU A 409 -0.87 -4.11 10.93
C GLU A 409 -1.42 -4.82 9.68
N GLY A 410 -1.44 -4.11 8.55
CA GLY A 410 -1.07 -4.55 7.18
C GLY A 410 -1.66 -5.81 6.52
N HIS A 411 -1.85 -6.92 7.23
CA HIS A 411 -1.95 -8.28 6.66
C HIS A 411 -3.08 -9.12 7.26
N LEU A 412 -4.19 -8.48 7.64
CA LEU A 412 -5.31 -9.15 8.31
C LEU A 412 -6.36 -9.64 7.32
N TYR A 413 -6.50 -10.95 7.20
CA TYR A 413 -7.63 -11.61 6.54
C TYR A 413 -8.70 -11.86 7.59
N ALA A 414 -9.97 -11.62 7.30
CA ALA A 414 -11.06 -11.96 8.21
C ALA A 414 -11.87 -13.12 7.64
N MET A 415 -12.19 -14.10 8.49
CA MET A 415 -13.02 -15.24 8.15
C MET A 415 -14.12 -15.44 9.20
N LYS A 416 -15.26 -15.97 8.78
CA LYS A 416 -16.29 -16.46 9.72
C LYS A 416 -15.79 -17.71 10.47
N VAL A 417 -16.46 -18.07 11.54
CA VAL A 417 -16.20 -19.29 12.33
C VAL A 417 -16.33 -20.59 11.50
N ASP A 418 -17.05 -20.55 10.38
CA ASP A 418 -17.14 -21.67 9.44
C ASP A 418 -15.99 -21.70 8.42
N GLY A 419 -15.12 -20.69 8.40
CA GLY A 419 -14.02 -20.51 7.45
C GLY A 419 -14.41 -19.88 6.11
N THR A 420 -15.55 -19.18 6.03
CA THR A 420 -15.89 -18.30 4.88
C THR A 420 -15.02 -17.04 4.92
N LEU A 421 -14.34 -16.71 3.84
CA LEU A 421 -13.50 -15.51 3.72
C LEU A 421 -14.37 -14.24 3.59
N VAL A 422 -14.12 -13.26 4.46
CA VAL A 422 -14.93 -12.04 4.60
C VAL A 422 -14.21 -10.82 4.05
N SER A 423 -12.92 -10.65 4.34
CA SER A 423 -12.12 -9.52 3.85
C SER A 423 -10.64 -9.89 3.72
N ILE A 424 -9.94 -9.17 2.85
CA ILE A 424 -8.51 -9.37 2.56
C ILE A 424 -7.72 -8.04 2.61
N PRO A 425 -6.42 -8.09 2.93
CA PRO A 425 -5.53 -6.93 2.84
C PRO A 425 -5.10 -6.69 1.38
N LEU A 426 -5.90 -5.95 0.64
CA LEU A 426 -5.71 -5.62 -0.77
C LEU A 426 -5.59 -4.09 -0.94
N PRO A 427 -4.39 -3.55 -1.20
CA PRO A 427 -4.24 -2.13 -1.49
C PRO A 427 -4.95 -1.75 -2.78
N PHE A 428 -5.40 -0.51 -2.88
CA PHE A 428 -5.90 0.05 -4.12
C PHE A 428 -4.74 0.46 -5.03
N ARG A 429 -4.94 0.36 -6.35
CA ARG A 429 -3.98 0.88 -7.32
C ARG A 429 -4.07 2.41 -7.34
N GLU A 430 -2.93 3.07 -7.11
CA GLU A 430 -2.80 4.52 -7.22
C GLU A 430 -2.91 4.93 -8.69
N LYS A 431 -3.74 5.95 -8.96
CA LYS A 431 -3.84 6.56 -10.29
C LYS A 431 -2.73 7.61 -10.44
N VAL A 432 -2.22 7.82 -11.65
CA VAL A 432 -1.06 8.71 -11.89
C VAL A 432 -1.35 10.15 -11.47
N ALA A 433 -2.62 10.56 -11.54
CA ALA A 433 -3.06 11.87 -11.10
C ALA A 433 -3.20 12.01 -9.57
N ASP A 434 -3.15 10.92 -8.80
CA ASP A 434 -3.35 10.95 -7.35
C ASP A 434 -2.04 11.30 -6.63
N THR A 435 -1.97 12.48 -6.03
CA THR A 435 -0.77 13.00 -5.34
C THR A 435 -0.82 12.81 -3.82
N HIS A 436 -1.66 11.90 -3.29
CA HIS A 436 -1.79 11.71 -1.85
C HIS A 436 -0.63 10.89 -1.25
N ASP A 437 0.29 11.60 -0.59
CA ASP A 437 1.40 11.04 0.22
C ASP A 437 0.96 10.39 1.56
N SER A 438 -0.34 10.15 1.76
CA SER A 438 -0.86 9.60 3.01
C SER A 438 -1.14 8.10 2.87
N TYR A 439 -0.15 7.29 3.24
CA TYR A 439 -0.36 5.88 3.56
C TYR A 439 -1.44 5.77 4.66
N ASP A 440 -2.67 5.41 4.27
CA ASP A 440 -3.75 5.07 5.19
C ASP A 440 -3.72 3.55 5.44
N PRO A 441 -3.17 3.05 6.56
CA PRO A 441 -3.15 1.62 6.85
C PRO A 441 -4.56 1.01 6.94
N ASP A 442 -5.62 1.82 7.12
CA ASP A 442 -7.01 1.36 7.10
C ASP A 442 -7.56 1.20 5.67
N SER A 443 -6.86 1.69 4.62
CA SER A 443 -7.29 1.68 3.21
C SER A 443 -7.00 0.39 2.44
N ILE A 444 -6.57 -0.67 3.12
CA ILE A 444 -6.22 -1.94 2.48
C ILE A 444 -7.21 -3.08 2.79
N ILE A 445 -8.12 -2.95 3.76
CA ILE A 445 -9.03 -4.07 4.10
C ILE A 445 -10.24 -4.03 3.17
N VAL A 446 -10.25 -4.88 2.15
CA VAL A 446 -11.31 -4.96 1.15
C VAL A 446 -12.25 -6.11 1.50
N PRO A 447 -13.56 -5.84 1.73
CA PRO A 447 -14.57 -6.89 1.83
C PRO A 447 -14.65 -7.75 0.56
N MET A 448 -14.79 -9.06 0.70
CA MET A 448 -14.94 -9.96 -0.44
C MET A 448 -16.19 -9.63 -1.27
N SER A 449 -17.24 -9.10 -0.65
CA SER A 449 -18.46 -8.65 -1.34
C SER A 449 -18.20 -7.54 -2.36
N HIS A 450 -17.15 -6.73 -2.19
CA HIS A 450 -16.76 -5.72 -3.17
C HIS A 450 -16.07 -6.32 -4.40
N LEU A 451 -15.46 -7.51 -4.24
CA LEU A 451 -14.73 -8.21 -5.29
C LEU A 451 -15.63 -9.17 -6.07
N VAL A 452 -16.80 -9.57 -5.54
CA VAL A 452 -17.68 -10.55 -6.20
C VAL A 452 -17.97 -10.20 -7.66
N GLU A 453 -18.37 -8.97 -7.97
CA GLU A 453 -18.64 -8.55 -9.36
C GLU A 453 -17.37 -8.50 -10.20
N VAL A 454 -16.28 -7.98 -9.64
CA VAL A 454 -14.96 -7.92 -10.31
C VAL A 454 -14.47 -9.33 -10.67
N MET A 455 -14.72 -10.32 -9.81
CA MET A 455 -14.27 -11.70 -10.02
C MET A 455 -15.15 -12.49 -10.99
N LYS A 456 -16.36 -12.00 -11.35
CA LYS A 456 -17.17 -12.61 -12.42
C LYS A 456 -16.54 -12.37 -13.79
N ASP A 457 -16.06 -11.15 -14.04
CA ASP A 457 -15.33 -10.79 -15.26
C ASP A 457 -14.10 -9.92 -14.94
N PRO A 458 -12.99 -10.56 -14.51
CA PRO A 458 -11.78 -9.82 -14.16
C PRO A 458 -11.19 -9.03 -15.33
N THR A 459 -11.36 -9.51 -16.56
CA THR A 459 -10.79 -8.86 -17.75
C THR A 459 -11.50 -7.57 -18.13
N ALA A 460 -12.79 -7.42 -17.79
CA ALA A 460 -13.49 -6.15 -17.94
C ALA A 460 -12.98 -5.07 -16.96
N HIS A 461 -12.33 -5.48 -15.86
CA HIS A 461 -11.76 -4.60 -14.84
C HIS A 461 -10.21 -4.57 -14.88
N ALA A 462 -9.63 -4.90 -16.03
CA ALA A 462 -8.20 -5.04 -16.20
C ALA A 462 -7.51 -3.71 -16.56
N ASP A 463 -6.32 -3.50 -15.99
CA ASP A 463 -5.39 -2.47 -16.45
C ASP A 463 -4.63 -2.98 -17.69
N ALA A 464 -5.04 -2.51 -18.86
CA ALA A 464 -4.43 -2.87 -20.14
C ALA A 464 -2.96 -2.42 -20.28
N SER A 465 -2.51 -1.48 -19.45
CA SER A 465 -1.12 -1.00 -19.47
C SER A 465 -0.18 -1.85 -18.62
N ASN A 466 -0.72 -2.59 -17.65
CA ASN A 466 0.03 -3.33 -16.65
C ASN A 466 0.00 -4.84 -16.94
N VAL A 467 0.78 -5.26 -17.93
CA VAL A 467 0.83 -6.65 -18.41
C VAL A 467 2.28 -7.13 -18.59
N PRO A 468 2.55 -8.44 -18.51
CA PRO A 468 3.83 -9.01 -18.90
C PRO A 468 4.14 -8.71 -20.36
N LEU A 469 5.39 -8.38 -20.64
CA LEU A 469 5.88 -8.02 -21.97
C LEU A 469 7.04 -8.93 -22.36
N THR A 470 7.32 -9.01 -23.66
CA THR A 470 8.55 -9.62 -24.16
C THR A 470 9.77 -8.73 -23.84
N GLU A 471 10.97 -9.29 -23.90
CA GLU A 471 12.22 -8.54 -23.65
C GLU A 471 12.40 -7.34 -24.63
N GLU A 472 11.88 -7.46 -25.86
CA GLU A 472 11.91 -6.38 -26.85
C GLU A 472 10.91 -5.26 -26.52
N GLU A 473 9.72 -5.63 -26.02
CA GLU A 473 8.66 -4.70 -25.67
C GLU A 473 8.83 -4.07 -24.28
N GLU A 474 9.63 -4.67 -23.40
CA GLU A 474 9.90 -4.17 -22.04
C GLU A 474 10.44 -2.73 -22.04
N ASN A 475 11.25 -2.39 -23.03
CA ASN A 475 11.85 -1.07 -23.19
C ASN A 475 11.01 -0.14 -24.08
N ARG A 476 9.76 -0.50 -24.38
CA ARG A 476 8.89 0.40 -25.14
C ARG A 476 8.63 1.66 -24.30
N LEU A 477 8.79 2.81 -24.93
CA LEU A 477 8.49 4.09 -24.30
C LEU A 477 7.33 4.71 -25.05
N ALA A 478 6.37 5.27 -24.32
CA ALA A 478 5.43 6.20 -24.90
C ALA A 478 6.10 7.56 -25.08
N TRP A 479 5.70 8.29 -26.11
CA TRP A 479 6.22 9.63 -26.34
C TRP A 479 5.20 10.55 -27.02
N LEU A 480 5.40 11.84 -26.80
CA LEU A 480 4.76 12.92 -27.56
C LEU A 480 5.73 13.49 -28.62
N GLY A 481 7.02 13.19 -28.50
CA GLY A 481 8.12 13.69 -29.32
C GLY A 481 8.38 15.18 -29.15
N VAL A 482 8.54 15.57 -27.88
CA VAL A 482 9.02 16.88 -27.43
C VAL A 482 10.20 16.67 -26.48
N GLU A 483 11.14 17.61 -26.47
CA GLU A 483 12.06 17.76 -25.34
C GLU A 483 11.52 18.82 -24.39
N LEU A 484 11.55 18.49 -23.11
CA LEU A 484 11.02 19.30 -22.03
C LEU A 484 12.17 19.80 -21.16
N GLN A 485 12.10 21.06 -20.76
CA GLN A 485 12.98 21.67 -19.79
C GLN A 485 12.18 22.02 -18.53
N PRO A 486 12.70 21.72 -17.32
CA PRO A 486 12.07 22.13 -16.07
C PRO A 486 11.89 23.64 -16.01
N LEU A 487 10.78 24.07 -15.42
CA LEU A 487 10.59 25.46 -15.05
C LEU A 487 11.34 25.75 -13.75
N ASN A 488 11.81 26.99 -13.63
CA ASN A 488 12.25 27.53 -12.35
C ASN A 488 11.39 28.77 -12.03
N PRO A 489 11.40 29.26 -10.78
CA PRO A 489 10.56 30.39 -10.40
C PRO A 489 10.77 31.65 -11.26
N GLN A 490 11.99 31.88 -11.74
CA GLN A 490 12.31 33.02 -12.61
C GLN A 490 11.69 32.85 -14.00
N LEU A 491 11.81 31.66 -14.61
CA LEU A 491 11.26 31.32 -15.92
C LEU A 491 9.73 31.28 -15.88
N ALA A 492 9.13 30.73 -14.82
CA ALA A 492 7.68 30.71 -14.63
C ALA A 492 7.09 32.13 -14.55
N ARG A 493 7.79 33.07 -13.87
CA ARG A 493 7.41 34.48 -13.83
C ARG A 493 7.61 35.18 -15.18
N ALA A 494 8.75 34.98 -15.83
CA ALA A 494 9.05 35.58 -17.13
C ALA A 494 8.03 35.16 -18.20
N SER A 495 7.62 33.89 -18.16
CA SER A 495 6.61 33.32 -19.06
C SER A 495 5.16 33.55 -18.59
N LYS A 496 4.94 34.26 -17.47
CA LYS A 496 3.61 34.58 -16.91
C LYS A 496 2.74 33.35 -16.60
N VAL A 497 3.36 32.24 -16.17
CA VAL A 497 2.68 31.00 -15.78
C VAL A 497 2.78 30.67 -14.30
N SER A 498 3.40 31.53 -13.49
CA SER A 498 3.67 31.27 -12.06
C SER A 498 2.47 30.79 -11.25
N GLU A 499 1.27 31.31 -11.53
CA GLU A 499 0.03 30.90 -10.84
C GLU A 499 -0.50 29.55 -11.34
N LEU A 500 -0.19 29.18 -12.58
CA LEU A 500 -0.59 27.93 -13.21
C LEU A 500 0.37 26.78 -12.87
N THR A 501 1.59 27.10 -12.43
CA THR A 501 2.69 26.13 -12.29
C THR A 501 3.22 26.02 -10.86
N GLN A 502 2.50 26.55 -9.86
CA GLN A 502 2.97 26.59 -8.46
C GLN A 502 4.38 27.21 -8.36
N SER A 503 4.57 28.37 -8.99
CA SER A 503 5.89 29.03 -9.09
C SER A 503 6.97 28.21 -9.81
N GLY A 504 6.58 27.36 -10.76
CA GLY A 504 7.50 26.56 -11.58
C GLY A 504 7.82 25.19 -11.01
N GLU A 505 7.15 24.75 -9.93
CA GLU A 505 7.24 23.37 -9.43
C GLU A 505 6.58 22.36 -10.36
N THR A 506 5.60 22.81 -11.15
CA THR A 506 4.91 22.03 -12.19
C THR A 506 5.02 22.73 -13.54
N GLY A 507 4.60 22.03 -14.60
CA GLY A 507 4.77 22.46 -15.98
C GLY A 507 6.20 22.34 -16.51
N ALA A 508 6.32 22.30 -17.84
CA ALA A 508 7.60 22.17 -18.51
C ALA A 508 7.65 23.00 -19.80
N LEU A 509 8.78 23.66 -20.05
CA LEU A 509 9.01 24.38 -21.30
C LEU A 509 9.37 23.40 -22.41
N VAL A 510 8.66 23.47 -23.53
CA VAL A 510 9.01 22.73 -24.76
C VAL A 510 10.23 23.38 -25.39
N SER A 511 11.39 22.74 -25.26
CA SER A 511 12.65 23.24 -25.83
C SER A 511 12.80 22.85 -27.31
N TYR A 512 12.18 21.74 -27.72
CA TYR A 512 12.18 21.28 -29.11
C TYR A 512 11.03 20.32 -29.40
N VAL A 513 10.65 20.26 -30.67
CA VAL A 513 9.62 19.36 -31.19
C VAL A 513 10.19 18.57 -32.36
N TYR A 514 10.08 17.24 -32.31
CA TYR A 514 10.51 16.38 -33.41
C TYR A 514 9.50 16.49 -34.58
N PRO A 515 9.93 16.76 -35.83
CA PRO A 515 9.00 17.05 -36.93
C PRO A 515 7.97 15.95 -37.21
N GLU A 516 8.39 14.68 -37.17
CA GLU A 516 7.53 13.52 -37.46
C GLU A 516 6.72 13.02 -36.25
N SER A 517 6.86 13.67 -35.09
CA SER A 517 6.20 13.26 -33.86
C SER A 517 4.72 13.66 -33.81
N PRO A 518 3.94 13.09 -32.86
CA PRO A 518 2.58 13.56 -32.61
C PRO A 518 2.50 15.06 -32.32
N ALA A 519 3.43 15.61 -31.53
CA ALA A 519 3.49 17.05 -31.26
C ALA A 519 3.80 17.88 -32.52
N GLY A 520 4.73 17.42 -33.35
CA GLY A 520 5.06 18.08 -34.62
C GLY A 520 3.85 18.16 -35.55
N LYS A 521 3.14 17.04 -35.71
CA LYS A 521 1.91 16.96 -36.50
C LYS A 521 0.77 17.81 -35.93
N ALA A 522 0.72 18.00 -34.62
CA ALA A 522 -0.27 18.85 -33.95
C ALA A 522 0.08 20.36 -33.99
N GLY A 523 1.24 20.71 -34.54
CA GLY A 523 1.70 22.10 -34.65
C GLY A 523 2.20 22.71 -33.35
N ILE A 524 2.65 21.88 -32.40
CA ILE A 524 3.33 22.36 -31.19
C ILE A 524 4.68 22.95 -31.58
N GLN A 525 5.05 24.06 -30.95
CA GLN A 525 6.30 24.76 -31.24
C GLN A 525 7.19 24.86 -30.00
N ALA A 526 8.49 25.01 -30.22
CA ALA A 526 9.42 25.36 -29.15
C ALA A 526 9.02 26.71 -28.53
N GLY A 527 9.10 26.81 -27.20
CA GLY A 527 8.63 27.96 -26.43
C GLY A 527 7.27 27.77 -25.76
N TYR A 528 6.48 26.77 -26.18
CA TYR A 528 5.22 26.43 -25.52
C TYR A 528 5.51 25.84 -24.13
N ILE A 529 4.63 26.07 -23.16
CA ILE A 529 4.73 25.46 -21.82
C ILE A 529 3.65 24.41 -21.69
N LEU A 530 4.03 23.15 -21.52
CA LEU A 530 3.09 22.07 -21.22
C LEU A 530 2.77 22.09 -19.73
N LEU A 531 1.49 22.22 -19.38
CA LEU A 531 1.02 22.34 -18.01
C LEU A 531 0.58 20.98 -17.44
N ARG A 532 -0.43 20.38 -18.07
CA ARG A 532 -1.09 19.15 -17.58
C ARG A 532 -1.74 18.34 -18.68
N LEU A 533 -2.04 17.08 -18.38
CA LEU A 533 -2.76 16.16 -19.26
C LEU A 533 -4.10 15.79 -18.64
N HIS A 534 -5.17 15.89 -19.42
CA HIS A 534 -6.47 15.31 -19.10
C HIS A 534 -6.55 13.96 -19.80
N VAL A 535 -6.42 12.88 -19.03
CA VAL A 535 -6.36 11.52 -19.58
C VAL A 535 -7.67 10.80 -19.30
N GLU A 536 -8.18 10.07 -20.28
CA GLU A 536 -9.38 9.25 -20.11
C GLU A 536 -9.15 8.18 -19.02
N GLY A 537 -10.02 8.17 -18.00
CA GLY A 537 -9.95 7.25 -16.86
C GLY A 537 -9.19 7.76 -15.63
N GLU A 538 -8.47 8.88 -15.73
CA GLU A 538 -7.82 9.52 -14.56
C GLU A 538 -8.83 10.42 -13.82
N PRO A 539 -8.84 10.41 -12.47
CA PRO A 539 -9.79 11.17 -11.67
C PRO A 539 -9.53 12.68 -11.68
N ALA A 540 -8.30 13.09 -12.00
CA ALA A 540 -7.87 14.47 -12.05
C ALA A 540 -6.86 14.68 -13.20
N PRO A 541 -6.61 15.94 -13.62
CA PRO A 541 -5.56 16.22 -14.58
C PRO A 541 -4.18 15.88 -14.00
N VAL A 542 -3.33 15.25 -14.80
CA VAL A 542 -1.95 14.92 -14.44
C VAL A 542 -1.07 16.14 -14.66
N GLU A 543 -0.57 16.73 -13.57
CA GLU A 543 0.35 17.88 -13.63
C GLU A 543 1.73 17.43 -14.13
N ILE A 544 2.29 18.17 -15.09
CA ILE A 544 3.59 17.82 -15.66
C ILE A 544 4.70 18.23 -14.70
N ARG A 545 5.63 17.32 -14.44
CA ARG A 545 6.87 17.60 -13.73
C ARG A 545 8.02 17.18 -14.63
N ALA A 546 8.73 18.17 -15.16
CA ALA A 546 10.01 17.91 -15.81
C ALA A 546 11.10 17.94 -14.73
N GLU A 547 11.97 16.94 -14.75
CA GLU A 547 13.10 16.86 -13.84
C GLU A 547 14.32 17.54 -14.46
N ASP A 548 15.06 18.28 -13.63
CA ASP A 548 16.44 18.57 -13.94
C ASP A 548 17.26 17.33 -13.55
N THR A 549 17.66 16.53 -14.54
CA THR A 549 18.50 15.34 -14.30
C THR A 549 19.87 15.71 -13.70
N GLY A 550 20.18 16.99 -13.50
CA GLY A 550 21.34 17.45 -12.75
C GLY A 550 22.63 16.92 -13.35
N ARG A 551 22.62 16.65 -14.67
CA ARG A 551 23.74 16.04 -15.40
C ARG A 551 24.98 16.86 -15.11
N ARG A 552 25.89 16.29 -14.29
CA ARG A 552 27.22 16.85 -14.13
C ARG A 552 27.84 16.90 -15.51
N LEU A 553 28.17 18.09 -15.97
CA LEU A 553 28.78 18.34 -17.27
C LEU A 553 30.05 17.47 -17.38
N PHE A 554 29.94 16.40 -18.16
CA PHE A 554 31.12 15.64 -18.54
C PHE A 554 32.03 16.55 -19.37
N PRO A 555 33.34 16.63 -19.07
CA PRO A 555 34.25 17.53 -19.76
C PRO A 555 34.58 16.97 -21.15
N TRP A 556 33.65 17.12 -22.10
CA TRP A 556 33.75 16.61 -23.48
C TRP A 556 35.03 17.07 -24.21
N SER A 557 35.56 18.24 -23.84
CA SER A 557 36.85 18.75 -24.33
C SER A 557 38.05 17.86 -23.98
N ARG A 558 37.96 17.04 -22.92
CA ARG A 558 39.02 16.14 -22.47
C ARG A 558 38.86 14.70 -22.97
N LEU A 559 37.88 14.42 -23.83
CA LEU A 559 37.62 13.07 -24.33
C LEU A 559 38.83 12.42 -25.02
N SER A 560 39.67 13.22 -25.70
CA SER A 560 40.92 12.73 -26.31
C SER A 560 41.95 12.26 -25.28
N THR A 561 41.99 12.89 -24.11
CA THR A 561 42.97 12.65 -23.02
C THR A 561 42.52 11.62 -21.99
N LEU A 562 41.29 11.11 -22.09
CA LEU A 562 40.77 10.14 -21.13
C LEU A 562 41.42 8.76 -21.33
N PRO A 563 41.89 8.11 -20.24
CA PRO A 563 42.35 6.73 -20.28
C PRO A 563 41.24 5.77 -20.72
N GLU A 564 41.60 4.74 -21.49
CA GLU A 564 40.67 3.78 -22.10
C GLU A 564 39.81 3.02 -21.08
N GLN A 565 40.37 2.77 -19.88
CA GLN A 565 39.67 2.11 -18.77
C GLN A 565 38.40 2.85 -18.30
N TYR A 566 38.23 4.12 -18.69
CA TYR A 566 37.04 4.92 -18.35
C TYR A 566 36.01 5.01 -19.49
N PHE A 567 36.30 4.48 -20.69
CA PHE A 567 35.40 4.61 -21.85
C PHE A 567 34.00 4.04 -21.60
N ASP A 568 33.91 2.94 -20.84
CA ASP A 568 32.64 2.31 -20.47
C ASP A 568 31.81 3.11 -19.46
N ARG A 569 32.37 4.18 -18.90
CA ARG A 569 31.74 5.04 -17.87
C ARG A 569 31.35 6.42 -18.39
N ILE A 570 31.53 6.66 -19.69
CA ILE A 570 31.24 7.97 -20.29
C ILE A 570 29.74 8.05 -20.58
N PRO A 571 29.02 9.06 -20.06
CA PRO A 571 27.61 9.26 -20.38
C PRO A 571 27.48 9.66 -21.85
N HIS A 572 26.35 9.40 -22.48
CA HIS A 572 26.12 9.87 -23.85
C HIS A 572 25.84 11.39 -23.85
N PRO A 573 26.27 12.13 -24.89
CA PRO A 573 26.23 13.60 -24.88
C PRO A 573 24.82 14.20 -25.13
N TRP A 574 23.89 13.41 -25.67
CA TRP A 574 22.48 13.81 -25.86
C TRP A 574 21.61 13.42 -24.65
N PRO A 575 20.45 14.04 -24.42
CA PRO A 575 19.49 13.59 -23.39
C PRO A 575 18.96 12.19 -23.68
N SER A 576 18.57 11.43 -22.66
CA SER A 576 17.91 10.13 -22.87
C SER A 576 16.46 10.32 -23.32
N ALA A 577 15.99 9.49 -24.26
CA ALA A 577 14.58 9.35 -24.61
C ALA A 577 13.74 8.93 -23.40
N GLU A 578 14.33 8.16 -22.48
CA GLU A 578 13.71 7.83 -21.22
C GLU A 578 13.89 8.96 -20.21
N ASN A 579 12.79 9.50 -19.72
CA ASN A 579 12.74 10.52 -18.69
C ASN A 579 11.40 10.43 -17.94
N ALA A 580 11.23 11.24 -16.89
CA ALA A 580 10.02 11.25 -16.08
C ALA A 580 8.73 11.41 -16.91
N PHE A 581 8.75 12.23 -17.96
CA PHE A 581 7.58 12.45 -18.81
C PHE A 581 7.27 11.26 -19.73
N THR A 582 8.27 10.67 -20.39
CA THR A 582 8.04 9.48 -21.24
C THR A 582 7.69 8.25 -20.40
N ARG A 583 8.28 8.09 -19.21
CA ARG A 583 7.88 7.06 -18.23
C ARG A 583 6.44 7.25 -17.76
N MET A 584 6.05 8.47 -17.40
CA MET A 584 4.67 8.79 -17.03
C MET A 584 3.68 8.46 -18.15
N LEU A 585 3.96 8.86 -19.39
CA LEU A 585 3.13 8.50 -20.54
C LEU A 585 3.06 6.97 -20.76
N THR A 586 4.16 6.26 -20.50
CA THR A 586 4.22 4.80 -20.63
C THR A 586 3.34 4.13 -19.58
N ASN A 587 3.41 4.59 -18.34
CA ASN A 587 2.60 4.10 -17.22
C ASN A 587 1.12 4.43 -17.38
N LEU A 588 0.77 5.55 -18.01
CA LEU A 588 -0.62 5.86 -18.37
C LEU A 588 -1.19 4.84 -19.38
N GLY A 589 -0.34 4.26 -20.22
CA GLY A 589 -0.69 3.20 -21.15
C GLY A 589 -0.84 3.66 -22.59
N LEU A 590 -0.30 2.87 -23.52
CA LEU A 590 -0.40 3.13 -24.96
C LEU A 590 -1.86 3.13 -25.44
N ARG A 591 -2.12 3.89 -26.50
CA ARG A 591 -3.42 4.06 -27.19
C ARG A 591 -4.50 4.79 -26.40
N LYS A 592 -4.27 5.19 -25.14
CA LYS A 592 -5.21 6.06 -24.41
C LYS A 592 -5.26 7.45 -25.05
N LYS A 593 -6.46 8.03 -25.05
CA LYS A 593 -6.67 9.41 -25.48
C LYS A 593 -6.40 10.37 -24.33
N TYR A 594 -5.81 11.51 -24.64
CA TYR A 594 -5.62 12.57 -23.68
C TYR A 594 -5.65 13.95 -24.35
N THR A 595 -6.05 14.96 -23.58
CA THR A 595 -5.97 16.36 -23.97
C THR A 595 -4.83 17.02 -23.20
N ALA A 596 -3.81 17.50 -23.91
CA ALA A 596 -2.71 18.25 -23.31
C ALA A 596 -3.05 19.74 -23.26
N GLU A 597 -2.85 20.36 -22.10
CA GLU A 597 -2.93 21.81 -21.93
C GLU A 597 -1.54 22.45 -22.08
N PHE A 598 -1.41 23.29 -23.09
CA PHE A 598 -0.24 24.13 -23.30
C PHE A 598 -0.56 25.58 -22.98
N PHE A 599 0.47 26.36 -22.70
CA PHE A 599 0.43 27.80 -22.61
C PHE A 599 1.40 28.41 -23.62
N SER A 600 0.89 29.33 -24.43
CA SER A 600 1.69 30.12 -25.38
C SER A 600 1.04 31.48 -25.62
N ASP A 601 1.84 32.52 -25.79
CA ASP A 601 1.39 33.90 -26.08
C ASP A 601 0.28 34.42 -25.14
N GLY A 602 0.37 34.07 -23.85
CA GLY A 602 -0.60 34.50 -22.83
C GLY A 602 -1.92 33.73 -22.84
N LYS A 603 -2.05 32.65 -23.62
CA LYS A 603 -3.28 31.87 -23.78
C LYS A 603 -3.06 30.39 -23.53
N ILE A 604 -4.08 29.73 -22.99
CA ILE A 604 -4.12 28.27 -22.86
C ILE A 604 -4.59 27.66 -24.19
N ILE A 605 -3.85 26.69 -24.68
CA ILE A 605 -4.10 25.94 -25.91
C ILE A 605 -4.31 24.48 -25.53
N ARG A 606 -5.45 23.90 -25.92
CA ARG A 606 -5.74 22.47 -25.73
C ARG A 606 -5.58 21.71 -27.02
N LYS A 607 -4.94 20.55 -26.96
CA LYS A 607 -4.73 19.67 -28.11
C LYS A 607 -4.95 18.21 -27.70
N ASP A 608 -5.69 17.50 -28.53
CA ASP A 608 -5.99 16.09 -28.30
C ASP A 608 -4.93 15.20 -28.94
N PHE A 609 -4.55 14.16 -28.22
CA PHE A 609 -3.53 13.20 -28.61
C PHE A 609 -3.96 11.78 -28.25
N VAL A 610 -3.23 10.83 -28.83
CA VAL A 610 -3.27 9.42 -28.45
C VAL A 610 -1.87 9.07 -27.97
N ILE A 611 -1.75 8.36 -26.85
CA ILE A 611 -0.45 7.90 -26.35
C ILE A 611 0.10 6.88 -27.35
N THR A 612 1.18 7.24 -28.05
CA THR A 612 1.82 6.39 -29.06
C THR A 612 3.19 5.93 -28.60
N GLU A 613 3.62 4.78 -29.11
CA GLU A 613 4.96 4.26 -28.90
C GLU A 613 6.02 5.17 -29.56
N SER A 614 7.16 5.30 -28.90
CA SER A 614 8.36 5.97 -29.37
C SER A 614 9.00 5.16 -30.49
N PRO A 615 9.57 5.83 -31.53
CA PRO A 615 10.56 5.20 -32.38
C PRO A 615 11.69 4.60 -31.55
N ARG A 616 12.43 3.66 -32.15
CA ARG A 616 13.65 3.11 -31.56
C ARG A 616 14.57 4.25 -31.12
N HIS A 617 14.99 4.20 -29.86
CA HIS A 617 15.86 5.16 -29.20
C HIS A 617 17.20 4.49 -28.89
N TYR A 618 18.19 5.27 -28.43
CA TYR A 618 19.58 4.81 -28.36
C TYR A 618 19.75 3.48 -27.62
N ASP A 619 19.05 3.28 -26.50
CA ASP A 619 19.17 2.09 -25.66
C ASP A 619 18.53 0.84 -26.27
N THR A 620 17.49 1.02 -27.09
CA THR A 620 16.79 -0.05 -27.84
C THR A 620 17.26 -0.21 -29.29
N ALA A 621 18.16 0.65 -29.76
CA ALA A 621 18.71 0.58 -31.10
C ALA A 621 19.39 -0.77 -31.37
N ALA A 622 19.26 -1.28 -32.59
CA ALA A 622 19.95 -2.49 -33.00
C ALA A 622 21.46 -2.31 -32.81
N ARG A 623 22.12 -3.32 -32.24
CA ARG A 623 23.54 -3.27 -31.89
C ARG A 623 24.30 -4.44 -32.46
N CYS A 624 25.52 -4.21 -32.92
CA CYS A 624 26.44 -5.26 -33.37
C CYS A 624 27.75 -5.17 -32.58
N LYS A 625 28.21 -6.31 -32.04
CA LYS A 625 29.48 -6.42 -31.33
C LYS A 625 30.52 -7.09 -32.23
N SER A 626 31.46 -6.31 -32.75
CA SER A 626 32.60 -6.86 -33.48
C SER A 626 33.70 -7.25 -32.51
N LYS A 627 33.91 -8.57 -32.33
CA LYS A 627 35.04 -9.10 -31.55
C LYS A 627 36.39 -8.80 -32.22
N VAL A 628 36.42 -8.76 -33.55
CA VAL A 628 37.62 -8.55 -34.35
C VAL A 628 38.17 -7.13 -34.18
N LEU A 629 37.29 -6.14 -34.22
CA LEU A 629 37.66 -4.74 -34.01
C LEU A 629 37.68 -4.35 -32.52
N GLY A 630 36.92 -5.09 -31.70
CA GLY A 630 36.72 -4.82 -30.28
C GLY A 630 35.82 -3.61 -30.03
N VAL A 631 34.78 -3.43 -30.85
CA VAL A 631 33.80 -2.34 -30.72
C VAL A 631 32.38 -2.90 -30.66
N THR A 632 31.49 -2.12 -30.07
CA THR A 632 30.04 -2.28 -30.24
C THR A 632 29.51 -1.05 -30.95
N VAL A 633 28.81 -1.26 -32.07
CA VAL A 633 28.12 -0.20 -32.79
C VAL A 633 26.61 -0.31 -32.61
N ARG A 634 25.90 0.81 -32.79
CA ARG A 634 24.44 0.91 -32.75
C ARG A 634 23.92 1.71 -33.96
N ASP A 635 22.70 1.41 -34.39
CA ASP A 635 22.00 2.22 -35.39
C ASP A 635 21.81 3.66 -34.90
N MET A 636 21.73 4.60 -35.86
CA MET A 636 21.34 5.98 -35.57
C MET A 636 19.84 6.03 -35.23
N THR A 637 19.48 6.87 -34.26
CA THR A 637 18.11 7.05 -33.74
C THR A 637 17.72 8.52 -33.82
N PHE A 638 16.46 8.85 -33.54
CA PHE A 638 15.99 10.23 -33.62
C PHE A 638 16.76 11.19 -32.70
N GLU A 639 17.19 10.73 -31.52
CA GLU A 639 17.98 11.51 -30.56
C GLU A 639 19.37 11.81 -31.11
N THR A 640 20.01 10.80 -31.70
CA THR A 640 21.39 10.89 -32.14
C THR A 640 21.50 11.63 -33.46
N LEU A 641 20.56 11.40 -34.38
CA LEU A 641 20.41 12.19 -35.60
C LEU A 641 20.24 13.68 -35.26
N ARG A 642 19.40 14.00 -34.28
CA ARG A 642 19.24 15.39 -33.82
C ARG A 642 20.52 15.94 -33.24
N TYR A 643 21.15 15.22 -32.31
CA TYR A 643 22.37 15.69 -31.64
C TYR A 643 23.50 15.98 -32.62
N PHE A 644 23.72 15.08 -33.58
CA PHE A 644 24.74 15.21 -34.62
C PHE A 644 24.27 16.02 -35.84
N ARG A 645 23.04 16.57 -35.81
CA ARG A 645 22.43 17.36 -36.89
C ARG A 645 22.42 16.64 -38.24
N ARG A 646 22.05 15.38 -38.25
CA ARG A 646 21.99 14.50 -39.43
C ARG A 646 20.56 14.13 -39.79
N LYS A 647 20.38 13.69 -41.03
CA LYS A 647 19.11 13.19 -41.57
C LYS A 647 19.07 11.66 -41.51
N PRO A 648 17.88 11.04 -41.45
CA PRO A 648 17.75 9.57 -41.48
C PRO A 648 18.40 8.90 -42.70
N THR A 649 18.53 9.63 -43.81
CA THR A 649 19.17 9.16 -45.04
C THR A 649 20.70 9.20 -45.01
N ASP A 650 21.29 9.90 -44.04
CA ASP A 650 22.74 10.09 -43.99
C ASP A 650 23.43 8.81 -43.46
N PRO A 651 24.50 8.32 -44.09
CA PRO A 651 25.13 7.06 -43.68
C PRO A 651 25.85 7.21 -42.34
N GLY A 652 25.53 6.36 -41.36
CA GLY A 652 26.45 6.01 -40.29
C GLY A 652 25.84 5.16 -39.18
N VAL A 653 26.72 4.59 -38.36
CA VAL A 653 26.38 3.91 -37.09
C VAL A 653 27.19 4.53 -35.95
N ILE A 654 26.67 4.49 -34.74
CA ILE A 654 27.32 5.06 -33.55
C ILE A 654 28.17 4.02 -32.88
N LEU A 655 29.40 4.41 -32.58
CA LEU A 655 30.31 3.59 -31.82
C LEU A 655 29.99 3.72 -30.31
N SER A 656 29.18 2.79 -29.82
CA SER A 656 28.63 2.80 -28.45
C SER A 656 29.61 2.32 -27.37
N LYS A 657 30.52 1.39 -27.71
CA LYS A 657 31.47 0.82 -26.77
C LYS A 657 32.78 0.46 -27.47
N ILE A 658 33.89 0.62 -26.75
CA ILE A 658 35.23 0.17 -27.18
C ILE A 658 35.79 -0.72 -26.08
N LEU A 659 36.27 -1.91 -26.43
CA LEU A 659 37.00 -2.77 -25.51
C LEU A 659 38.41 -2.20 -25.30
N PRO A 660 38.86 -1.96 -24.06
CA PRO A 660 40.23 -1.52 -23.78
C PRO A 660 41.27 -2.46 -24.38
N GLY A 661 42.35 -1.90 -24.95
CA GLY A 661 43.40 -2.68 -25.63
C GLY A 661 42.98 -3.35 -26.94
N SER A 662 41.77 -3.10 -27.44
CA SER A 662 41.33 -3.60 -28.76
C SER A 662 42.01 -2.87 -29.93
N LYS A 663 41.94 -3.46 -31.12
CA LYS A 663 42.45 -2.86 -32.36
C LYS A 663 41.84 -1.48 -32.63
N ALA A 664 40.54 -1.33 -32.37
CA ALA A 664 39.85 -0.05 -32.44
C ALA A 664 40.40 0.99 -31.46
N SER A 665 40.65 0.58 -30.22
CA SER A 665 41.18 1.45 -29.17
C SER A 665 42.59 1.95 -29.50
N VAL A 666 43.48 1.03 -29.89
CA VAL A 666 44.86 1.33 -30.31
C VAL A 666 44.88 2.24 -31.54
N SER A 667 43.89 2.11 -32.43
CA SER A 667 43.74 2.96 -33.62
C SER A 667 43.12 4.34 -33.32
N GLY A 668 42.88 4.65 -32.03
CA GLY A 668 42.45 5.97 -31.57
C GLY A 668 40.96 6.26 -31.75
N LEU A 669 40.13 5.24 -31.98
CA LEU A 669 38.67 5.40 -31.94
C LEU A 669 38.23 5.77 -30.52
N LYS A 670 37.18 6.59 -30.42
CA LYS A 670 36.61 7.02 -29.15
C LYS A 670 35.10 6.71 -29.10
N PRO A 671 34.54 6.46 -27.91
CA PRO A 671 33.10 6.29 -27.74
C PRO A 671 32.31 7.49 -28.30
N PHE A 672 31.13 7.20 -28.84
CA PHE A 672 30.18 8.14 -29.45
C PHE A 672 30.65 8.84 -30.72
N GLU A 673 31.69 8.32 -31.38
CA GLU A 673 32.02 8.66 -32.77
C GLU A 673 31.07 7.94 -33.75
N ILE A 674 30.88 8.49 -34.96
CA ILE A 674 30.03 7.88 -35.99
C ILE A 674 30.92 7.25 -37.06
N ILE A 675 30.73 5.98 -37.38
CA ILE A 675 31.34 5.34 -38.54
C ILE A 675 30.37 5.51 -39.71
N THR A 676 30.81 6.23 -40.75
CA THR A 676 29.96 6.54 -41.92
C THR A 676 30.21 5.60 -43.09
N HIS A 677 31.44 5.13 -43.26
CA HIS A 677 31.84 4.25 -44.35
C HIS A 677 32.85 3.21 -43.88
N ILE A 678 32.83 2.04 -44.53
CA ILE A 678 33.83 0.98 -44.41
C ILE A 678 34.34 0.64 -45.80
N ASN A 679 35.66 0.74 -46.03
CA ASN A 679 36.28 0.47 -47.32
C ASN A 679 35.55 1.20 -48.48
N ASP A 680 35.28 2.50 -48.27
CA ASP A 680 34.58 3.38 -49.20
C ASP A 680 33.11 3.03 -49.49
N GLN A 681 32.53 2.03 -48.80
CA GLN A 681 31.10 1.72 -48.86
C GLN A 681 30.31 2.43 -47.76
N PRO A 682 29.18 3.08 -48.07
CA PRO A 682 28.35 3.78 -47.10
C PRO A 682 27.67 2.80 -46.15
N LEU A 683 27.52 3.23 -44.91
CA LEU A 683 26.98 2.42 -43.83
C LEU A 683 25.64 2.99 -43.37
N HIS A 684 24.53 2.26 -43.51
CA HIS A 684 23.21 2.75 -43.09
C HIS A 684 22.66 2.01 -41.87
N SER A 685 23.19 0.84 -41.57
CA SER A 685 22.73 0.00 -40.45
C SER A 685 23.86 -0.81 -39.83
N VAL A 686 23.61 -1.35 -38.63
CA VAL A 686 24.47 -2.34 -37.99
C VAL A 686 24.59 -3.63 -38.79
N LYS A 687 23.59 -3.96 -39.63
CA LYS A 687 23.64 -5.13 -40.52
C LYS A 687 24.65 -4.91 -41.65
N ASP A 688 24.70 -3.70 -42.20
CA ASP A 688 25.74 -3.31 -43.15
C ASP A 688 27.12 -3.36 -42.46
N PHE A 689 27.18 -2.97 -41.19
CA PHE A 689 28.44 -2.98 -40.42
C PHE A 689 28.94 -4.41 -40.23
N GLU A 690 28.06 -5.33 -39.84
CA GLU A 690 28.39 -6.75 -39.69
C GLU A 690 28.93 -7.33 -41.00
N GLY A 691 28.26 -7.08 -42.12
CA GLY A 691 28.70 -7.57 -43.43
C GLY A 691 30.02 -6.96 -43.92
N LEU A 692 30.24 -5.66 -43.69
CA LEU A 692 31.43 -4.95 -44.20
C LEU A 692 32.64 -5.05 -43.26
N ALA A 693 32.42 -5.30 -41.97
CA ALA A 693 33.49 -5.46 -40.98
C ALA A 693 34.08 -6.88 -40.95
N GLU A 694 33.47 -7.83 -41.66
CA GLU A 694 33.98 -9.19 -41.84
C GLU A 694 34.96 -9.24 -43.02
N GLY A 695 36.26 -9.24 -42.72
CA GLY A 695 37.31 -9.28 -43.74
C GLY A 695 38.69 -9.64 -43.18
N LYS A 696 39.65 -9.82 -44.10
CA LYS A 696 41.07 -10.05 -43.79
C LYS A 696 41.90 -8.90 -44.34
N GLY A 697 42.96 -8.50 -43.66
CA GLY A 697 43.85 -7.41 -44.07
C GLY A 697 43.51 -6.05 -43.43
N GLU A 698 43.66 -4.95 -44.18
CA GLU A 698 43.45 -3.59 -43.67
C GLU A 698 42.00 -3.12 -43.91
N ILE A 699 41.31 -2.69 -42.85
CA ILE A 699 39.99 -2.06 -42.93
C ILE A 699 40.12 -0.54 -42.78
N ARG A 700 39.45 0.23 -43.65
CA ARG A 700 39.42 1.69 -43.60
C ARG A 700 38.04 2.15 -43.12
N LEU A 701 38.02 2.87 -42.00
CA LEU A 701 36.81 3.43 -41.41
C LEU A 701 36.79 4.94 -41.62
N SER A 702 35.75 5.47 -42.25
CA SER A 702 35.50 6.92 -42.29
C SER A 702 34.70 7.31 -41.06
N VAL A 703 35.37 7.96 -40.12
CA VAL A 703 34.84 8.29 -38.78
C VAL A 703 34.56 9.77 -38.68
N LEU A 704 33.35 10.11 -38.28
CA LEU A 704 32.90 11.47 -38.01
C LEU A 704 32.89 11.70 -36.49
N ARG A 705 33.60 12.74 -36.06
CA ARG A 705 33.58 13.24 -34.69
C ARG A 705 33.12 14.69 -34.71
N MET A 706 31.93 14.94 -34.16
CA MET A 706 31.26 16.24 -34.25
C MET A 706 31.08 16.68 -35.72
N THR A 707 31.96 17.55 -36.23
CA THR A 707 31.93 18.04 -37.63
C THR A 707 33.17 17.62 -38.43
N GLU A 708 34.15 16.98 -37.80
CA GLU A 708 35.41 16.59 -38.43
C GLU A 708 35.37 15.12 -38.85
N THR A 709 35.72 14.86 -40.11
CA THR A 709 35.83 13.50 -40.64
C THR A 709 37.29 13.09 -40.73
N ARG A 710 37.61 11.87 -40.29
CA ARG A 710 38.94 11.28 -40.40
C ARG A 710 38.87 9.82 -40.84
N ILE A 711 39.94 9.35 -41.47
CA ILE A 711 40.07 7.95 -41.85
C ILE A 711 40.90 7.23 -40.79
N VAL A 712 40.35 6.16 -40.24
CA VAL A 712 41.03 5.26 -39.30
C VAL A 712 41.31 3.94 -40.02
N LYS A 713 42.59 3.57 -40.09
CA LYS A 713 43.03 2.32 -40.72
C LYS A 713 43.36 1.30 -39.64
N ILE A 714 42.76 0.13 -39.70
CA ILE A 714 42.97 -0.94 -38.71
C ILE A 714 43.49 -2.18 -39.44
N LYS A 715 44.62 -2.73 -38.98
CA LYS A 715 45.18 -3.97 -39.52
C LYS A 715 44.59 -5.19 -38.79
N LEU A 716 43.91 -6.05 -39.54
CA LEU A 716 43.45 -7.35 -39.07
C LEU A 716 44.55 -8.38 -39.34
N GLU A 717 44.88 -9.22 -38.35
CA GLU A 717 45.90 -10.26 -38.50
C GLU A 717 45.21 -11.53 -39.00
N ASP A 718 45.95 -12.33 -39.77
CA ASP A 718 45.47 -13.62 -40.24
C ASP A 718 45.26 -14.57 -39.07
N ALA A 719 44.11 -15.25 -39.04
CA ALA A 719 43.73 -16.18 -37.98
C ALA A 719 44.68 -17.39 -37.79
N LYS A 720 45.79 -17.48 -38.54
CA LYS A 720 46.79 -18.55 -38.47
C LYS A 720 47.86 -18.33 -37.39
N GLU A 721 48.14 -17.11 -36.95
CA GLU A 721 49.21 -16.85 -35.96
C GLU A 721 48.80 -17.20 -34.51
N LYS A 722 47.50 -17.32 -34.22
CA LYS A 722 47.00 -17.71 -32.89
C LYS A 722 47.26 -19.18 -32.51
N GLU A 723 47.60 -20.05 -33.46
CA GLU A 723 48.00 -21.43 -33.14
C GLU A 723 49.50 -21.57 -32.85
N GLU A 724 50.35 -20.65 -33.32
CA GLU A 724 51.79 -20.69 -33.04
C GLU A 724 52.14 -20.00 -31.71
N GLU A 725 51.45 -18.92 -31.33
CA GLU A 725 51.65 -18.26 -30.03
C GLU A 725 51.09 -19.05 -28.83
N LYS A 726 50.20 -20.02 -29.05
CA LYS A 726 49.73 -20.96 -28.00
C LYS A 726 50.65 -22.17 -27.82
N LYS A 727 51.70 -22.31 -28.64
CA LYS A 727 52.69 -23.40 -28.56
C LYS A 727 54.04 -22.97 -27.97
N HIS A 728 54.14 -21.76 -27.41
CA HIS A 728 55.31 -21.31 -26.63
C HIS A 728 54.94 -20.93 -25.21
#